data_AF-A0AAV1QLG3-F1
#
_entry.id   AF-A0AAV1QLG3-F1
#
_cell.length_a   1.000
_cell.length_b   1.000
_cell.length_c   1.000
_cell.angle_alpha   90.00
_cell.angle_beta   90.00
_cell.angle_gamma   90.00
#
_symmetry.space_group_name_H-M   'P 1'
#
loop_
_entity.id
_entity.type
_entity.pdbx_description
1 polymer ?
#
loop_
_entity_poly.entity_id
_entity_poly.type
_entity_poly.pdbx_seq_one_letter_code
_entity_poly.pdbx_strand_id
1 'polypeptide(L)'
;MSLPDYPVPELDVTLQEVGRVLQLTLGPDLHAEFKSTLEQQRELLQEAQQKLATSAAGQENWVTEHFKSGLLSCSKPVPISTALPIVLPSSKAKRCSQLERAATLLWAAAKLYSEPLLLEGDVPIERTQQSEVFAASRIPGRNQDEIKVYPESLHAIITCAAGVFPVDILWRPSTGGPVSARPFTDIYNQLAKVVDQPSAEKQNDPCAICSLSALERKTWAAIREEILGQGGAEAASLGLMESAVLALCLEDHNAPSELADILKAVRLGGGGGDSPCLRYYDKVVNLVVFKDSTAGMVFEHSAVDGMVAALLTERVYHLSDTIDLNVVNTDKLNVNGSFTVNSANANSVFPTPLTLPLQGVNTPKPSPDLKVTNPVLTFDVSSYADVFSTLRGQRGLYDAWINFSLQLSLMQTLGESAVNHILVTPTHMRHYKHGRCDPTYSLTMQSRKLVDALASCISPDNTMQYTTDLLRLFHVAFLEHKCLIKNTKSGQGVGPHIAALRQSLPSENPLKKFLAPFGCPSVYLTGTDLMEGVECGVGNVYAQDQLAVTYLGKRDKVCIVLNGKGSFALTLEKLQENLKVNLKLVMLLAVRYAIACQMGALECLLKQGHTEKMNGEIYHCAESPKKHKITSEPTTGMSPDHTLVIHGGAGEEMMLNPHVIGVIEFALQTALTLGSQVLQQGGRSLDAVQKSVEALEDCFLFNAGKGSVFNKDGKNEMEATIVDGNSLRSGSVACVQSVKNPIKAARCVMEKSSHSLIVGDGAEEFLQGLEEKGKPVGPEYFYTDIRQRELNAKLSAGNISKNNHPQTVGAVALDRWHGLAAASSTGGLVGKLKGRVGDTAVVGAGIYADDMLAISCSGDGDVFLRHTVAQKIASLYHHKGHSLRQACREVMTENLEGVCAGIIAVDTKGDAIIETNAGVMFVASTISGISRVEVFRPLKNFSDVIWETDELVAYLDPSPGSLGQPF
;
A
#
# COMPACT_ATOMS: atom_id res chain seq x y z
N MET A 1 -25.65 2.90 -13.22
CA MET A 1 -26.49 1.90 -12.51
C MET A 1 -26.83 2.49 -11.16
N SER A 2 -28.07 2.33 -10.67
CA SER A 2 -28.43 2.72 -9.31
C SER A 2 -27.71 1.83 -8.29
N LEU A 3 -27.23 2.40 -7.19
CA LEU A 3 -26.65 1.63 -6.09
C LEU A 3 -27.73 0.77 -5.41
N PRO A 4 -27.39 -0.44 -4.92
CA PRO A 4 -28.29 -1.24 -4.09
C PRO A 4 -28.58 -0.58 -2.74
N ASP A 5 -29.74 -0.91 -2.16
CA ASP A 5 -30.11 -0.55 -0.79
C ASP A 5 -29.24 -1.32 0.22
N TYR A 6 -29.04 -0.77 1.42
CA TYR A 6 -28.21 -1.40 2.46
C TYR A 6 -28.87 -2.69 2.99
N PRO A 7 -28.22 -3.86 2.90
CA PRO A 7 -28.86 -5.12 3.24
C PRO A 7 -29.01 -5.33 4.75
N VAL A 8 -30.02 -6.09 5.15
CA VAL A 8 -30.12 -6.67 6.50
C VAL A 8 -29.52 -8.08 6.44
N PRO A 9 -28.45 -8.40 7.19
CA PRO A 9 -27.90 -9.75 7.20
C PRO A 9 -28.89 -10.78 7.75
N GLU A 10 -28.72 -12.03 7.33
CA GLU A 10 -29.42 -13.16 7.95
C GLU A 10 -28.97 -13.34 9.40
N LEU A 11 -29.92 -13.67 10.29
CA LEU A 11 -29.62 -13.82 11.72
C LEU A 11 -28.51 -14.85 11.96
N ASP A 12 -28.55 -16.00 11.28
CA ASP A 12 -27.57 -17.06 11.47
C ASP A 12 -26.15 -16.64 11.05
N VAL A 13 -26.02 -15.80 10.02
CA VAL A 13 -24.72 -15.24 9.61
C VAL A 13 -24.14 -14.37 10.72
N THR A 14 -24.98 -13.51 11.32
CA THR A 14 -24.58 -12.66 12.44
C THR A 14 -24.21 -13.47 13.68
N LEU A 15 -24.99 -14.50 14.03
CA LEU A 15 -24.70 -15.34 15.19
C LEU A 15 -23.44 -16.19 14.98
N GLN A 16 -23.19 -16.67 13.76
CA GLN A 16 -21.95 -17.37 13.42
C GLN A 16 -20.73 -16.47 13.59
N GLU A 17 -20.81 -15.22 13.13
CA GLU A 17 -19.70 -14.26 13.25
C GLU A 17 -19.46 -13.84 14.71
N VAL A 18 -20.53 -13.56 15.47
CA VAL A 18 -20.43 -13.31 16.92
C VAL A 18 -19.79 -14.50 17.63
N GLY A 19 -20.25 -15.72 17.33
CA GLY A 19 -19.68 -16.95 17.90
C GLY A 19 -18.21 -17.13 17.55
N ARG A 20 -17.82 -16.86 16.31
CA ARG A 20 -16.42 -16.91 15.84
C ARG A 20 -15.54 -15.92 16.61
N VAL A 21 -15.98 -14.67 16.77
CA VAL A 21 -15.22 -13.65 17.50
C VAL A 21 -15.14 -13.99 18.99
N LEU A 22 -16.25 -14.37 19.63
CA LEU A 22 -16.26 -14.69 21.06
C LEU A 22 -15.53 -16.00 21.40
N GLN A 23 -15.46 -16.96 20.48
CA GLN A 23 -14.61 -18.13 20.63
C GLN A 23 -13.13 -17.74 20.76
N LEU A 24 -12.73 -16.64 20.11
CA LEU A 24 -11.38 -16.12 20.17
C LEU A 24 -11.18 -15.30 21.47
N THR A 25 -12.13 -14.46 21.85
CA THR A 25 -11.92 -13.46 22.91
C THR A 25 -12.37 -13.86 24.31
N LEU A 26 -13.12 -14.95 24.46
CA LEU A 26 -13.57 -15.44 25.77
C LEU A 26 -12.77 -16.67 26.21
N GLY A 27 -12.57 -16.79 27.53
CA GLY A 27 -12.08 -18.02 28.14
C GLY A 27 -13.08 -19.19 27.99
N PRO A 28 -12.63 -20.45 28.16
CA PRO A 28 -13.45 -21.64 27.91
C PRO A 28 -14.81 -21.64 28.65
N ASP A 29 -14.81 -21.25 29.92
CA ASP A 29 -16.01 -21.23 30.76
C ASP A 29 -17.03 -20.19 30.31
N LEU A 30 -16.58 -18.96 30.04
CA LEU A 30 -17.43 -17.87 29.56
C LEU A 30 -17.96 -18.12 28.15
N HIS A 31 -17.17 -18.79 27.30
CA HIS A 31 -17.62 -19.18 25.97
C HIS A 31 -18.69 -20.29 26.03
N ALA A 32 -18.56 -21.25 26.95
CA ALA A 32 -19.60 -22.25 27.19
C ALA A 32 -20.89 -21.61 27.74
N GLU A 33 -20.77 -20.67 28.66
CA GLU A 33 -21.89 -19.87 29.17
C GLU A 33 -22.57 -19.08 28.03
N PHE A 34 -21.80 -18.42 27.18
CA PHE A 34 -22.32 -17.71 26.00
C PHE A 34 -23.12 -18.64 25.08
N LYS A 35 -22.60 -19.82 24.74
CA LYS A 35 -23.30 -20.78 23.88
C LYS A 35 -24.63 -21.24 24.47
N SER A 36 -24.64 -21.58 25.76
CA SER A 36 -25.86 -21.96 26.47
C SER A 36 -26.88 -20.82 26.48
N THR A 37 -26.43 -19.60 26.79
CA THR A 37 -27.28 -18.40 26.81
C THR A 37 -27.82 -18.07 25.42
N LEU A 38 -27.01 -18.21 24.37
CA LEU A 38 -27.42 -17.95 22.99
C LEU A 38 -28.55 -18.87 22.57
N GLU A 39 -28.43 -20.16 22.88
CA GLU A 39 -29.47 -21.15 22.57
C GLU A 39 -30.77 -20.84 23.33
N GLN A 40 -30.68 -20.52 24.62
CA GLN A 40 -31.84 -20.17 25.46
C GLN A 40 -32.55 -18.89 25.00
N GLN A 41 -31.85 -17.97 24.34
CA GLN A 41 -32.37 -16.65 23.94
C GLN A 41 -32.65 -16.56 22.43
N ARG A 42 -32.56 -17.67 21.69
CA ARG A 42 -32.69 -17.71 20.22
C ARG A 42 -34.04 -17.20 19.73
N GLU A 43 -35.14 -17.55 20.40
CA GLU A 43 -36.49 -17.09 20.05
C GLU A 43 -36.61 -15.56 20.13
N LEU A 44 -36.10 -14.94 21.19
CA LEU A 44 -36.10 -13.48 21.34
C LEU A 44 -35.26 -12.78 20.26
N LEU A 45 -34.16 -13.39 19.83
CA LEU A 45 -33.34 -12.88 18.72
C LEU A 45 -34.06 -13.00 17.37
N GLN A 46 -34.84 -14.07 17.15
CA GLN A 46 -35.68 -14.21 15.96
C GLN A 46 -36.80 -13.16 15.93
N GLU A 47 -37.44 -12.89 17.07
CA GLU A 47 -38.41 -11.79 17.18
C GLU A 47 -37.76 -10.43 16.90
N ALA A 48 -36.56 -10.18 17.44
CA ALA A 48 -35.80 -8.97 17.18
C ALA A 48 -35.43 -8.83 15.69
N GLN A 49 -35.02 -9.92 15.04
CA GLN A 49 -34.75 -9.96 13.60
C GLN A 49 -36.00 -9.62 12.78
N GLN A 50 -37.14 -10.20 13.11
CA GLN A 50 -38.39 -9.95 12.39
C GLN A 50 -38.84 -8.49 12.54
N LYS A 51 -38.70 -7.92 13.74
CA LYS A 51 -38.98 -6.49 14.00
C LYS A 51 -38.05 -5.59 13.18
N LEU A 52 -36.76 -5.88 13.16
CA LEU A 52 -35.77 -5.15 12.37
C LEU A 52 -36.09 -5.22 10.87
N ALA A 53 -36.31 -6.42 10.32
CA ALA A 53 -36.64 -6.62 8.92
C ALA A 53 -37.91 -5.87 8.51
N THR A 54 -38.93 -5.86 9.39
CA THR A 54 -40.17 -5.10 9.16
C THR A 54 -39.91 -3.59 9.16
N SER A 55 -39.07 -3.08 10.08
CA SER A 55 -38.73 -1.65 10.12
C SER A 55 -37.83 -1.20 8.97
N ALA A 56 -36.93 -2.07 8.50
CA ALA A 56 -36.00 -1.80 7.42
C ALA A 56 -36.65 -1.93 6.04
N ALA A 57 -37.77 -2.64 5.94
CA ALA A 57 -38.50 -2.82 4.68
C ALA A 57 -38.90 -1.46 4.07
N GLY A 58 -38.44 -1.22 2.84
CA GLY A 58 -38.70 0.03 2.11
C GLY A 58 -37.76 1.18 2.46
N GLN A 59 -36.78 0.99 3.36
CA GLN A 59 -35.72 1.97 3.60
C GLN A 59 -34.53 1.70 2.66
N GLU A 60 -34.00 2.75 2.04
CA GLU A 60 -32.78 2.65 1.22
C GLU A 60 -31.55 2.28 2.07
N ASN A 61 -31.54 2.69 3.34
CA ASN A 61 -30.49 2.36 4.29
C ASN A 61 -31.02 2.46 5.73
N TRP A 62 -31.07 1.34 6.44
CA TRP A 62 -31.57 1.26 7.82
C TRP A 62 -30.50 1.55 8.89
N VAL A 63 -29.23 1.71 8.50
CA VAL A 63 -28.06 1.82 9.40
C VAL A 63 -27.64 3.27 9.62
N THR A 64 -27.51 4.04 8.54
CA THR A 64 -26.76 5.31 8.55
C THR A 64 -27.37 6.35 9.49
N GLU A 65 -28.69 6.51 9.51
CA GLU A 65 -29.35 7.48 10.39
C GLU A 65 -29.18 7.13 11.87
N HIS A 66 -29.22 5.85 12.21
CA HIS A 66 -28.98 5.41 13.59
C HIS A 66 -27.53 5.66 14.02
N PHE A 67 -26.57 5.39 13.13
CA PHE A 67 -25.16 5.69 13.36
C PHE A 67 -24.92 7.21 13.56
N LYS A 68 -25.48 8.05 12.67
CA LYS A 68 -25.42 9.52 12.78
C LYS A 68 -26.05 10.00 14.09
N SER A 69 -27.23 9.52 14.43
CA SER A 69 -27.96 9.82 15.68
C SER A 69 -27.10 9.50 16.92
N GLY A 70 -26.35 8.40 16.91
CA GLY A 70 -25.41 8.07 17.98
C GLY A 70 -24.31 9.11 18.18
N LEU A 71 -23.70 9.61 17.09
CA LEU A 71 -22.66 10.64 17.14
C LEU A 71 -23.22 12.03 17.50
N LEU A 72 -24.41 12.36 16.99
CA LEU A 72 -25.12 13.62 17.25
C LEU A 72 -25.66 13.71 18.69
N SER A 73 -25.91 12.57 19.33
CA SER A 73 -26.31 12.50 20.75
C SER A 73 -25.13 12.63 21.72
N CYS A 74 -23.87 12.68 21.22
CA CYS A 74 -22.71 12.82 22.07
C CYS A 74 -22.68 14.22 22.71
N SER A 75 -22.80 14.31 24.04
CA SER A 75 -22.81 15.58 24.77
C SER A 75 -21.41 16.17 24.98
N LYS A 76 -20.35 15.36 24.81
CA LYS A 76 -18.96 15.81 25.01
C LYS A 76 -18.57 16.88 23.97
N PRO A 77 -17.63 17.79 24.30
CA PRO A 77 -17.13 18.75 23.33
C PRO A 77 -16.63 18.10 22.04
N VAL A 78 -17.01 18.67 20.88
CA VAL A 78 -16.59 18.21 19.53
C VAL A 78 -15.06 18.01 19.42
N PRO A 79 -14.20 18.98 19.82
CA PRO A 79 -12.75 18.86 19.64
C PRO A 79 -12.11 17.58 20.19
N ILE A 80 -12.69 17.01 21.26
CA ILE A 80 -12.15 15.83 21.96
C ILE A 80 -13.01 14.58 21.79
N SER A 81 -14.08 14.64 20.98
CA SER A 81 -15.02 13.54 20.79
C SER A 81 -15.16 13.10 19.34
N THR A 82 -15.51 14.03 18.44
CA THR A 82 -15.93 13.74 17.06
C THR A 82 -15.11 14.51 16.02
N ALA A 83 -14.19 15.39 16.42
CA ALA A 83 -13.28 16.06 15.51
C ALA A 83 -12.20 15.13 14.94
N LEU A 84 -12.10 15.09 13.61
CA LEU A 84 -11.12 14.32 12.83
C LEU A 84 -10.07 15.27 12.23
N PRO A 85 -8.90 15.45 12.85
CA PRO A 85 -7.84 16.29 12.32
C PRO A 85 -6.98 15.50 11.32
N ILE A 86 -6.55 16.19 10.27
CA ILE A 86 -5.69 15.70 9.20
C ILE A 86 -4.65 16.77 8.88
N VAL A 87 -3.39 16.40 8.75
CA VAL A 87 -2.28 17.29 8.36
C VAL A 87 -2.03 17.16 6.87
N LEU A 88 -1.94 18.30 6.17
CA LEU A 88 -1.55 18.32 4.75
C LEU A 88 -0.03 18.30 4.61
N PRO A 89 0.51 17.72 3.52
CA PRO A 89 1.91 17.91 3.15
C PRO A 89 2.22 19.38 2.87
N SER A 90 3.51 19.74 2.90
CA SER A 90 3.97 21.06 2.46
C SER A 90 3.65 21.34 0.99
N SER A 91 3.46 22.62 0.64
CA SER A 91 3.28 23.03 -0.76
C SER A 91 4.51 22.65 -1.61
N LYS A 92 4.30 22.25 -2.87
CA LYS A 92 5.40 22.01 -3.83
C LYS A 92 6.07 23.31 -4.30
N ALA A 93 5.42 24.46 -4.13
CA ALA A 93 5.98 25.74 -4.53
C ALA A 93 7.19 26.11 -3.63
N LYS A 94 8.30 26.54 -4.26
CA LYS A 94 9.49 26.98 -3.53
C LYS A 94 9.18 28.31 -2.81
N ARG A 95 8.89 28.24 -1.51
CA ARG A 95 8.54 29.36 -0.60
C ARG A 95 7.11 29.89 -0.77
N CYS A 96 6.15 29.16 -0.23
CA CYS A 96 4.75 29.57 -0.13
C CYS A 96 4.52 30.35 1.18
N SER A 97 3.96 31.56 1.10
CA SER A 97 3.53 32.32 2.29
C SER A 97 2.23 31.74 2.88
N GLN A 98 1.93 32.09 4.13
CA GLN A 98 0.65 31.73 4.77
C GLN A 98 -0.56 32.17 3.93
N LEU A 99 -0.54 33.40 3.40
CA LEU A 99 -1.63 33.94 2.59
C LEU A 99 -1.80 33.16 1.27
N GLU A 100 -0.72 32.87 0.57
CA GLU A 100 -0.76 32.07 -0.67
C GLU A 100 -1.26 30.65 -0.40
N ARG A 101 -0.79 30.02 0.68
CA ARG A 101 -1.23 28.68 1.09
C ARG A 101 -2.72 28.69 1.44
N ALA A 102 -3.18 29.67 2.19
CA ALA A 102 -4.58 29.84 2.54
C ALA A 102 -5.47 30.06 1.31
N ALA A 103 -5.08 30.95 0.40
CA ALA A 103 -5.84 31.25 -0.81
C ALA A 103 -5.94 30.03 -1.76
N THR A 104 -4.84 29.29 -1.95
CA THR A 104 -4.82 28.10 -2.83
C THR A 104 -5.66 26.97 -2.26
N LEU A 105 -5.58 26.71 -0.96
CA LEU A 105 -6.42 25.70 -0.30
C LEU A 105 -7.91 26.10 -0.29
N LEU A 106 -8.21 27.36 -0.02
CA LEU A 106 -9.58 27.87 -0.03
C LEU A 106 -10.21 27.80 -1.43
N TRP A 107 -9.45 28.18 -2.46
CA TRP A 107 -9.86 28.02 -3.85
C TRP A 107 -10.07 26.55 -4.21
N ALA A 108 -9.16 25.66 -3.82
CA ALA A 108 -9.27 24.23 -4.09
C ALA A 108 -10.52 23.61 -3.44
N ALA A 109 -10.84 23.99 -2.19
CA ALA A 109 -12.06 23.57 -1.52
C ALA A 109 -13.33 24.12 -2.21
N ALA A 110 -13.31 25.39 -2.62
CA ALA A 110 -14.41 25.99 -3.40
C ALA A 110 -14.63 25.27 -4.73
N LYS A 111 -13.52 24.93 -5.43
CA LYS A 111 -13.54 24.20 -6.69
C LYS A 111 -14.12 22.80 -6.50
N LEU A 112 -13.68 22.07 -5.48
CA LEU A 112 -14.18 20.74 -5.15
C LEU A 112 -15.67 20.74 -4.78
N TYR A 113 -16.15 21.76 -4.07
CA TYR A 113 -17.58 21.93 -3.78
C TYR A 113 -18.39 22.20 -5.06
N SER A 114 -17.91 23.09 -5.94
CA SER A 114 -18.61 23.39 -7.20
C SER A 114 -18.57 22.25 -8.22
N GLU A 115 -17.55 21.39 -8.15
CA GLU A 115 -17.33 20.28 -9.08
C GLU A 115 -17.05 18.96 -8.33
N PRO A 116 -18.07 18.35 -7.68
CA PRO A 116 -17.88 17.15 -6.85
C PRO A 116 -17.30 15.94 -7.59
N LEU A 117 -17.43 15.89 -8.93
CA LEU A 117 -16.87 14.84 -9.78
C LEU A 117 -15.33 14.78 -9.73
N LEU A 118 -14.66 15.87 -9.31
CA LEU A 118 -13.20 15.90 -9.13
C LEU A 118 -12.69 14.94 -8.05
N LEU A 119 -13.56 14.45 -7.16
CA LEU A 119 -13.15 13.55 -6.08
C LEU A 119 -12.83 12.14 -6.59
N GLU A 120 -13.80 11.50 -7.25
CA GLU A 120 -13.75 10.07 -7.61
C GLU A 120 -14.28 9.77 -9.04
N GLY A 121 -14.46 10.79 -9.89
CA GLY A 121 -14.90 10.62 -11.28
C GLY A 121 -16.30 10.01 -11.43
N ASP A 122 -16.50 9.16 -12.43
CA ASP A 122 -17.80 8.53 -12.75
C ASP A 122 -17.98 7.14 -12.10
N VAL A 123 -17.17 6.82 -11.09
CA VAL A 123 -17.30 5.55 -10.37
C VAL A 123 -18.66 5.52 -9.65
N PRO A 124 -19.48 4.46 -9.84
CA PRO A 124 -20.77 4.32 -9.17
C PRO A 124 -20.56 3.95 -7.71
N ILE A 125 -20.34 4.98 -6.89
CA ILE A 125 -20.18 4.90 -5.44
C ILE A 125 -21.01 5.99 -4.78
N GLU A 126 -21.28 5.77 -3.52
CA GLU A 126 -22.14 6.62 -2.73
C GLU A 126 -21.49 7.97 -2.34
N ARG A 127 -22.27 9.05 -2.41
CA ARG A 127 -21.82 10.45 -2.32
C ARG A 127 -22.56 11.33 -1.30
N THR A 128 -23.52 10.83 -0.50
CA THR A 128 -24.22 11.66 0.50
C THR A 128 -23.25 12.32 1.48
N GLN A 129 -22.20 11.62 1.90
CA GLN A 129 -21.15 12.21 2.74
C GLN A 129 -20.45 13.41 2.06
N GLN A 130 -20.33 13.41 0.73
CA GLN A 130 -19.73 14.50 -0.04
C GLN A 130 -20.68 15.70 -0.15
N SER A 131 -21.99 15.46 -0.24
CA SER A 131 -22.99 16.54 -0.22
C SER A 131 -23.20 17.16 1.16
N GLU A 132 -22.89 16.43 2.24
CA GLU A 132 -23.03 16.88 3.63
C GLU A 132 -21.73 17.43 4.23
N VAL A 133 -20.62 17.47 3.49
CA VAL A 133 -19.32 17.90 4.04
C VAL A 133 -19.12 19.43 3.96
N PHE A 134 -19.50 20.04 2.84
CA PHE A 134 -19.41 21.48 2.62
C PHE A 134 -20.77 22.13 2.82
N ALA A 135 -20.75 23.42 3.15
CA ALA A 135 -21.94 24.20 3.45
C ALA A 135 -22.82 23.55 4.52
N ALA A 136 -22.21 22.88 5.50
CA ALA A 136 -22.91 22.11 6.52
C ALA A 136 -22.36 22.41 7.91
N SER A 137 -23.24 22.50 8.91
CA SER A 137 -22.88 22.68 10.32
C SER A 137 -23.57 21.66 11.20
N ARG A 138 -22.88 21.22 12.25
CA ARG A 138 -23.47 20.53 13.40
C ARG A 138 -24.07 21.56 14.37
N ILE A 139 -25.37 21.73 14.31
CA ILE A 139 -26.12 22.68 15.14
C ILE A 139 -26.38 22.03 16.51
N PRO A 140 -25.97 22.67 17.62
CA PRO A 140 -26.20 22.12 18.95
C PRO A 140 -27.69 22.18 19.33
N GLY A 141 -28.21 21.09 19.90
CA GLY A 141 -29.61 21.01 20.35
C GLY A 141 -29.74 20.58 21.81
N ARG A 142 -30.88 20.90 22.45
CA ARG A 142 -31.13 20.55 23.87
C ARG A 142 -31.13 19.04 24.14
N ASN A 143 -31.67 18.28 23.19
CA ASN A 143 -31.81 16.83 23.28
C ASN A 143 -30.77 16.10 22.41
N GLN A 144 -30.61 16.56 21.18
CA GLN A 144 -29.71 15.99 20.17
C GLN A 144 -29.31 17.10 19.20
N ASP A 145 -28.07 17.05 18.70
CA ASP A 145 -27.58 17.96 17.66
C ASP A 145 -28.11 17.55 16.27
N GLU A 146 -28.07 18.46 15.30
CA GLU A 146 -28.42 18.15 13.91
C GLU A 146 -27.33 18.57 12.93
N ILE A 147 -27.14 17.82 11.84
CA ILE A 147 -26.39 18.33 10.68
C ILE A 147 -27.35 19.13 9.82
N LYS A 148 -27.07 20.43 9.65
CA LYS A 148 -27.83 21.33 8.80
C LYS A 148 -26.99 21.78 7.61
N VAL A 149 -27.53 21.59 6.40
CA VAL A 149 -26.89 21.93 5.12
C VAL A 149 -27.49 23.22 4.56
N TYR A 150 -26.65 24.04 3.92
CA TYR A 150 -26.93 25.39 3.42
C TYR A 150 -26.53 25.51 1.94
N PRO A 151 -27.25 24.86 1.01
CA PRO A 151 -26.83 24.74 -0.39
C PRO A 151 -26.72 26.08 -1.14
N GLU A 152 -27.34 27.14 -0.61
CA GLU A 152 -27.31 28.50 -1.17
C GLU A 152 -26.08 29.31 -0.73
N SER A 153 -25.23 28.76 0.14
CA SER A 153 -24.05 29.46 0.64
C SER A 153 -23.02 29.73 -0.45
N LEU A 154 -22.47 30.94 -0.46
CA LEU A 154 -21.42 31.37 -1.40
C LEU A 154 -20.12 31.77 -0.72
N HIS A 155 -20.13 31.88 0.61
CA HIS A 155 -19.03 32.42 1.41
C HIS A 155 -18.40 31.37 2.32
N ALA A 156 -17.11 31.57 2.58
CA ALA A 156 -16.40 30.95 3.69
C ALA A 156 -16.28 31.94 4.85
N ILE A 157 -15.98 31.43 6.03
CA ILE A 157 -15.71 32.26 7.21
C ILE A 157 -14.24 32.17 7.56
N ILE A 158 -13.59 33.33 7.65
CA ILE A 158 -12.18 33.45 7.99
C ILE A 158 -12.07 33.88 9.46
N THR A 159 -11.37 33.09 10.26
CA THR A 159 -11.04 33.43 11.65
C THR A 159 -9.54 33.71 11.75
N CYS A 160 -9.18 34.90 12.22
CA CYS A 160 -7.80 35.33 12.39
C CYS A 160 -7.70 36.38 13.50
N ALA A 161 -6.50 36.78 13.90
CA ALA A 161 -6.31 37.80 14.94
C ALA A 161 -7.05 39.14 14.68
N ALA A 162 -7.39 39.45 13.43
CA ALA A 162 -8.14 40.65 13.04
C ALA A 162 -9.67 40.54 13.23
N GLY A 163 -10.20 39.35 13.51
CA GLY A 163 -11.65 39.13 13.69
C GLY A 163 -12.19 37.92 12.93
N VAL A 164 -13.50 37.94 12.69
CA VAL A 164 -14.23 36.95 11.89
C VAL A 164 -14.75 37.64 10.62
N PHE A 165 -14.45 37.11 9.44
CA PHE A 165 -14.81 37.73 8.16
C PHE A 165 -15.54 36.75 7.24
N PRO A 166 -16.69 37.12 6.65
CA PRO A 166 -17.25 36.40 5.52
C PRO A 166 -16.47 36.77 4.25
N VAL A 167 -16.01 35.76 3.50
CA VAL A 167 -15.31 35.93 2.22
C VAL A 167 -16.03 35.12 1.16
N ASP A 168 -16.44 35.76 0.08
CA ASP A 168 -17.06 35.05 -1.03
C ASP A 168 -16.01 34.18 -1.73
N ILE A 169 -16.28 32.88 -1.83
CA ILE A 169 -15.42 31.90 -2.49
C ILE A 169 -16.11 31.24 -3.69
N LEU A 170 -17.42 31.38 -3.76
CA LEU A 170 -18.27 30.92 -4.86
C LEU A 170 -19.04 32.09 -5.43
N TRP A 171 -19.60 31.87 -6.61
CA TRP A 171 -20.56 32.77 -7.24
C TRP A 171 -21.53 31.96 -8.11
N ARG A 172 -22.69 32.55 -8.41
CA ARG A 172 -23.64 31.98 -9.38
C ARG A 172 -23.61 32.84 -10.65
N PRO A 173 -23.23 32.28 -11.82
CA PRO A 173 -23.24 33.01 -13.08
C PRO A 173 -24.63 33.45 -13.54
N SER A 174 -25.68 32.76 -13.09
CA SER A 174 -27.08 33.09 -13.35
C SER A 174 -27.95 32.77 -12.13
N THR A 175 -29.05 33.51 -11.94
CA THR A 175 -30.00 33.28 -10.84
C THR A 175 -30.55 31.85 -10.92
N GLY A 176 -30.36 31.06 -9.86
CA GLY A 176 -30.76 29.65 -9.82
C GLY A 176 -29.85 28.67 -10.59
N GLY A 177 -28.79 29.15 -11.25
CA GLY A 177 -27.79 28.31 -11.91
C GLY A 177 -26.79 27.66 -10.94
N PRO A 178 -25.94 26.71 -11.40
CA PRO A 178 -24.96 26.03 -10.56
C PRO A 178 -23.97 27.01 -9.93
N VAL A 179 -23.48 26.68 -8.74
CA VAL A 179 -22.39 27.42 -8.10
C VAL A 179 -21.08 27.14 -8.83
N SER A 180 -20.22 28.15 -8.90
CA SER A 180 -18.87 28.04 -9.46
C SER A 180 -17.87 28.65 -8.48
N ALA A 181 -16.67 28.06 -8.38
CA ALA A 181 -15.56 28.70 -7.67
C ALA A 181 -15.27 30.08 -8.25
N ARG A 182 -15.04 31.06 -7.38
CA ARG A 182 -14.50 32.36 -7.79
C ARG A 182 -13.08 32.20 -8.33
N PRO A 183 -12.63 33.10 -9.23
CA PRO A 183 -11.24 33.14 -9.66
C PRO A 183 -10.29 33.18 -8.45
N PHE A 184 -9.16 32.47 -8.57
CA PHE A 184 -8.16 32.42 -7.50
C PHE A 184 -7.69 33.82 -7.07
N THR A 185 -7.48 34.73 -8.02
CA THR A 185 -7.09 36.13 -7.77
C THR A 185 -8.10 36.89 -6.91
N ASP A 186 -9.40 36.64 -7.09
CA ASP A 186 -10.45 37.29 -6.30
C ASP A 186 -10.45 36.81 -4.86
N ILE A 187 -10.25 35.50 -4.64
CA ILE A 187 -10.13 34.92 -3.30
C ILE A 187 -8.85 35.44 -2.62
N TYR A 188 -7.73 35.46 -3.34
CA TYR A 188 -6.46 35.98 -2.84
C TYR A 188 -6.58 37.45 -2.42
N ASN A 189 -7.16 38.30 -3.26
CA ASN A 189 -7.30 39.73 -2.99
C ASN A 189 -8.24 40.01 -1.80
N GLN A 190 -9.29 39.21 -1.63
CA GLN A 190 -10.15 39.31 -0.44
C GLN A 190 -9.39 38.90 0.83
N LEU A 191 -8.64 37.80 0.80
CA LEU A 191 -7.85 37.34 1.94
C LEU A 191 -6.71 38.30 2.29
N ALA A 192 -6.03 38.89 1.31
CA ALA A 192 -4.98 39.87 1.53
C ALA A 192 -5.51 41.05 2.37
N LYS A 193 -6.70 41.55 2.03
CA LYS A 193 -7.37 42.61 2.78
C LYS A 193 -7.74 42.19 4.20
N VAL A 194 -8.16 40.94 4.42
CA VAL A 194 -8.45 40.41 5.76
C VAL A 194 -7.18 40.36 6.61
N VAL A 195 -6.06 39.91 6.03
CA VAL A 195 -4.76 39.82 6.72
C VAL A 195 -4.16 41.20 7.02
N ASP A 196 -4.47 42.21 6.21
CA ASP A 196 -4.01 43.59 6.40
C ASP A 196 -4.80 44.36 7.48
N GLN A 197 -5.91 43.83 7.99
CA GLN A 197 -6.69 44.47 9.07
C GLN A 197 -5.93 44.41 10.42
N PRO A 198 -6.07 45.44 11.28
CA PRO A 198 -5.52 45.40 12.62
C PRO A 198 -6.21 44.33 13.47
N SER A 199 -5.53 43.88 14.54
CA SER A 199 -6.11 42.95 15.50
C SER A 199 -7.46 43.46 16.06
N ALA A 200 -8.41 42.55 16.22
CA ALA A 200 -9.74 42.89 16.73
C ALA A 200 -9.66 43.46 18.16
N GLU A 201 -10.51 44.41 18.47
CA GLU A 201 -10.75 44.82 19.86
C GLU A 201 -11.33 43.64 20.66
N LYS A 202 -11.17 43.63 21.99
CA LYS A 202 -11.64 42.55 22.87
C LYS A 202 -13.12 42.17 22.67
N GLN A 203 -13.96 43.11 22.25
CA GLN A 203 -15.38 42.87 22.01
C GLN A 203 -15.65 42.08 20.73
N ASN A 204 -14.75 42.10 19.75
CA ASN A 204 -14.86 41.38 18.48
C ASN A 204 -13.80 40.28 18.37
N ASP A 205 -13.26 39.81 19.50
CA ASP A 205 -12.28 38.75 19.55
C ASP A 205 -12.91 37.45 19.01
N PRO A 206 -12.39 36.87 17.90
CA PRO A 206 -12.91 35.63 17.34
C PRO A 206 -12.86 34.46 18.32
N CYS A 207 -11.96 34.51 19.32
CA CYS A 207 -11.82 33.46 20.31
C CYS A 207 -13.08 33.31 21.17
N ALA A 208 -13.85 34.37 21.34
CA ALA A 208 -15.05 34.35 22.16
C ALA A 208 -16.07 33.34 21.58
N ILE A 209 -16.47 33.51 20.32
CA ILE A 209 -17.45 32.62 19.68
C ILE A 209 -16.87 31.22 19.39
N CYS A 210 -15.61 31.14 18.98
CA CYS A 210 -14.94 29.87 18.68
C CYS A 210 -14.81 28.99 19.94
N SER A 211 -14.47 29.58 21.09
CA SER A 211 -14.41 28.86 22.37
C SER A 211 -15.78 28.36 22.83
N LEU A 212 -16.86 29.10 22.53
CA LEU A 212 -18.23 28.64 22.83
C LEU A 212 -18.59 27.37 22.03
N SER A 213 -18.20 27.30 20.76
CA SER A 213 -18.40 26.09 19.93
C SER A 213 -17.61 24.86 20.42
N ALA A 214 -16.60 25.08 21.26
CA ALA A 214 -15.78 24.04 21.89
C ALA A 214 -16.30 23.60 23.28
N LEU A 215 -17.45 24.11 23.73
CA LEU A 215 -18.06 23.68 25.00
C LEU A 215 -18.78 22.33 24.88
N GLU A 216 -19.20 21.82 26.04
CA GLU A 216 -20.16 20.72 26.13
C GLU A 216 -21.44 21.10 25.36
N ARG A 217 -22.01 20.13 24.62
CA ARG A 217 -22.99 20.43 23.56
C ARG A 217 -24.27 21.05 24.09
N LYS A 218 -24.77 20.63 25.26
CA LYS A 218 -25.98 21.21 25.87
C LYS A 218 -25.74 22.62 26.39
N THR A 219 -24.57 22.86 26.96
CA THR A 219 -24.12 24.20 27.40
C THR A 219 -24.05 25.14 26.20
N TRP A 220 -23.45 24.68 25.11
CA TRP A 220 -23.39 25.46 23.87
C TRP A 220 -24.78 25.69 23.26
N ALA A 221 -25.66 24.68 23.25
CA ALA A 221 -27.04 24.82 22.79
C ALA A 221 -27.80 25.93 23.54
N ALA A 222 -27.68 25.98 24.87
CA ALA A 222 -28.35 26.99 25.69
C ALA A 222 -27.84 28.42 25.40
N ILE A 223 -26.52 28.59 25.28
CA ILE A 223 -25.90 29.89 24.96
C ILE A 223 -26.28 30.33 23.54
N ARG A 224 -26.28 29.39 22.58
CA ARG A 224 -26.69 29.64 21.20
C ARG A 224 -28.15 30.13 21.13
N GLU A 225 -29.05 29.52 21.89
CA GLU A 225 -30.45 29.96 21.98
C GLU A 225 -30.58 31.37 22.57
N GLU A 226 -29.72 31.74 23.54
CA GLU A 226 -29.68 33.10 24.10
C GLU A 226 -29.25 34.11 23.04
N ILE A 227 -28.18 33.82 22.27
CA ILE A 227 -27.72 34.68 21.16
C ILE A 227 -28.83 34.88 20.13
N LEU A 228 -29.50 33.79 19.72
CA LEU A 228 -30.59 33.87 18.74
C LEU A 228 -31.82 34.59 19.28
N GLY A 229 -32.13 34.44 20.57
CA GLY A 229 -33.27 35.07 21.23
C GLY A 229 -33.11 36.58 21.44
N GLN A 230 -31.87 37.07 21.64
CA GLN A 230 -31.56 38.50 21.71
C GLN A 230 -31.71 39.19 20.33
N GLY A 231 -31.54 38.44 19.24
CA GLY A 231 -31.64 38.97 17.87
C GLY A 231 -30.46 39.89 17.51
N GLY A 232 -30.66 40.82 16.58
CA GLY A 232 -29.65 41.84 16.25
C GLY A 232 -28.47 41.35 15.41
N ALA A 233 -27.33 42.03 15.56
CA ALA A 233 -26.13 41.83 14.74
C ALA A 233 -25.41 40.52 15.08
N GLU A 234 -25.52 40.07 16.33
CA GLU A 234 -24.94 38.84 16.88
C GLU A 234 -25.62 37.61 16.28
N ALA A 235 -26.96 37.59 16.29
CA ALA A 235 -27.75 36.52 15.68
C ALA A 235 -27.50 36.43 14.15
N ALA A 236 -27.40 37.58 13.48
CA ALA A 236 -27.09 37.64 12.05
C ALA A 236 -25.67 37.13 11.75
N SER A 237 -24.68 37.52 12.57
CA SER A 237 -23.30 37.07 12.46
C SER A 237 -23.16 35.56 12.69
N LEU A 238 -23.83 35.03 13.72
CA LEU A 238 -23.89 33.59 13.98
C LEU A 238 -24.54 32.84 12.80
N GLY A 239 -25.64 33.35 12.24
CA GLY A 239 -26.27 32.77 11.05
C GLY A 239 -25.35 32.74 9.82
N LEU A 240 -24.52 33.78 9.63
CA LEU A 240 -23.48 33.79 8.58
C LEU A 240 -22.38 32.76 8.86
N MET A 241 -21.98 32.57 10.12
CA MET A 241 -21.02 31.53 10.50
C MET A 241 -21.55 30.12 10.23
N GLU A 242 -22.78 29.85 10.66
CA GLU A 242 -23.43 28.55 10.49
C GLU A 242 -23.66 28.21 9.02
N SER A 243 -24.03 29.19 8.19
CA SER A 243 -24.33 28.97 6.78
C SER A 243 -23.11 28.85 5.87
N ALA A 244 -21.91 29.22 6.34
CA ALA A 244 -20.71 29.23 5.50
C ALA A 244 -20.38 27.86 4.89
N VAL A 245 -19.77 27.87 3.70
CA VAL A 245 -19.29 26.67 2.99
C VAL A 245 -18.28 25.88 3.85
N LEU A 246 -17.35 26.59 4.46
CA LEU A 246 -16.34 26.08 5.39
C LEU A 246 -15.78 27.23 6.24
N ALA A 247 -14.99 26.90 7.25
CA ALA A 247 -14.21 27.88 8.01
C ALA A 247 -12.71 27.75 7.64
N LEU A 248 -12.00 28.88 7.53
CA LEU A 248 -10.55 28.95 7.37
C LEU A 248 -9.95 29.71 8.56
N CYS A 249 -9.05 29.05 9.28
CA CYS A 249 -8.38 29.57 10.46
C CYS A 249 -6.95 29.97 10.09
N LEU A 250 -6.59 31.23 10.30
CA LEU A 250 -5.24 31.76 10.08
C LEU A 250 -4.57 32.00 11.44
N GLU A 251 -3.63 31.12 11.78
CA GLU A 251 -2.88 31.22 13.05
C GLU A 251 -1.77 32.26 12.95
N ASP A 252 -1.51 32.96 14.06
CA ASP A 252 -0.45 33.96 14.17
C ASP A 252 0.92 33.36 14.55
N HIS A 253 0.95 32.08 14.93
CA HIS A 253 2.14 31.33 15.31
C HIS A 253 2.48 30.23 14.29
N ASN A 254 3.73 29.78 14.32
CA ASN A 254 4.21 28.65 13.52
C ASN A 254 3.68 27.33 14.08
N ALA A 255 3.61 26.30 13.24
CA ALA A 255 3.26 24.98 13.72
C ALA A 255 4.38 24.40 14.62
N PRO A 256 4.07 23.47 15.53
CA PRO A 256 5.07 22.66 16.20
C PRO A 256 5.97 21.90 15.22
N SER A 257 7.12 21.40 15.67
CA SER A 257 8.04 20.65 14.80
C SER A 257 7.67 19.17 14.63
N GLU A 258 7.11 18.55 15.67
CA GLU A 258 6.79 17.12 15.66
C GLU A 258 5.39 16.86 15.08
N LEU A 259 5.27 15.84 14.22
CA LEU A 259 4.04 15.56 13.48
C LEU A 259 2.82 15.28 14.38
N ALA A 260 3.03 14.60 15.51
CA ALA A 260 1.99 14.36 16.51
C ALA A 260 1.48 15.68 17.15
N ASP A 261 2.39 16.62 17.41
CA ASP A 261 2.07 17.92 17.97
C ASP A 261 1.43 18.85 16.93
N ILE A 262 1.87 18.78 15.66
CA ILE A 262 1.19 19.46 14.55
C ILE A 262 -0.25 18.97 14.45
N LEU A 263 -0.48 17.65 14.48
CA LEU A 263 -1.83 17.07 14.41
C LEU A 263 -2.71 17.53 15.57
N LYS A 264 -2.14 17.62 16.79
CA LYS A 264 -2.82 18.19 17.96
C LYS A 264 -3.11 19.68 17.79
N ALA A 265 -2.18 20.45 17.25
CA ALA A 265 -2.34 21.89 17.01
C ALA A 265 -3.35 22.17 15.88
N VAL A 266 -3.41 21.33 14.84
CA VAL A 266 -4.47 21.38 13.82
C VAL A 266 -5.83 21.19 14.47
N ARG A 267 -5.94 20.19 15.36
CA ARG A 267 -7.17 19.88 16.10
C ARG A 267 -7.60 21.01 17.04
N LEU A 268 -6.68 21.59 17.82
CA LEU A 268 -7.00 22.41 19.00
C LEU A 268 -6.53 23.87 18.94
N GLY A 269 -5.59 24.22 18.06
CA GLY A 269 -4.76 25.44 18.16
C GLY A 269 -3.42 25.16 18.85
N GLY A 270 -2.45 26.07 18.77
CA GLY A 270 -1.10 25.86 19.30
C GLY A 270 -0.77 26.69 20.54
N GLY A 271 -0.36 26.01 21.62
CA GLY A 271 0.45 26.59 22.71
C GLY A 271 -0.10 26.56 24.14
N GLY A 272 -0.74 25.48 24.61
CA GLY A 272 -1.19 25.40 26.01
C GLY A 272 -2.28 26.43 26.35
N GLY A 273 -2.71 26.46 27.62
CA GLY A 273 -4.01 27.01 28.07
C GLY A 273 -4.30 28.50 27.77
N ASP A 274 -3.35 29.27 27.27
CA ASP A 274 -3.51 30.71 26.97
C ASP A 274 -3.60 31.02 25.47
N SER A 275 -3.55 30.01 24.60
CA SER A 275 -3.55 30.23 23.14
C SER A 275 -4.96 30.42 22.58
N PRO A 276 -5.16 31.36 21.63
CA PRO A 276 -6.47 31.71 21.09
C PRO A 276 -7.14 30.53 20.36
N CYS A 277 -8.37 30.18 20.73
CA CYS A 277 -9.16 29.18 20.00
C CYS A 277 -9.76 29.83 18.75
N LEU A 278 -9.20 29.57 17.58
CA LEU A 278 -9.71 30.12 16.32
C LEU A 278 -10.63 29.17 15.52
N ARG A 279 -10.88 27.96 16.04
CA ARG A 279 -11.70 26.95 15.33
C ARG A 279 -13.17 27.13 15.66
N TYR A 280 -14.02 27.07 14.64
CA TYR A 280 -15.46 26.99 14.84
C TYR A 280 -15.92 25.54 14.64
N TYR A 281 -16.00 24.78 15.74
CA TYR A 281 -16.16 23.32 15.70
C TYR A 281 -17.53 22.83 15.27
N ASP A 282 -18.55 23.69 15.25
CA ASP A 282 -19.82 23.35 14.63
C ASP A 282 -19.69 23.23 13.11
N LYS A 283 -18.68 23.87 12.50
CA LYS A 283 -18.47 23.75 11.07
C LYS A 283 -17.91 22.37 10.73
N VAL A 284 -18.55 21.70 9.77
CA VAL A 284 -18.15 20.35 9.34
C VAL A 284 -16.72 20.33 8.78
N VAL A 285 -16.26 21.43 8.17
CA VAL A 285 -14.88 21.57 7.68
C VAL A 285 -14.26 22.86 8.20
N ASN A 286 -13.16 22.72 8.94
CA ASN A 286 -12.23 23.80 9.26
C ASN A 286 -10.91 23.57 8.50
N LEU A 287 -10.51 24.50 7.64
CA LEU A 287 -9.15 24.63 7.12
C LEU A 287 -8.30 25.39 8.14
N VAL A 288 -7.06 24.95 8.35
CA VAL A 288 -6.12 25.58 9.29
C VAL A 288 -4.82 25.86 8.55
N VAL A 289 -4.32 27.10 8.65
CA VAL A 289 -3.02 27.47 8.06
C VAL A 289 -2.20 28.25 9.08
N PHE A 290 -1.07 27.67 9.49
CA PHE A 290 -0.10 28.26 10.41
C PHE A 290 0.75 29.33 9.75
N LYS A 291 1.42 30.15 10.56
CA LYS A 291 2.21 31.29 10.10
C LYS A 291 3.36 30.88 9.17
N ASP A 292 3.90 29.69 9.37
CA ASP A 292 4.95 29.06 8.56
C ASP A 292 4.44 28.33 7.31
N SER A 293 3.15 28.46 6.97
CA SER A 293 2.43 27.78 5.89
C SER A 293 2.12 26.28 6.11
N THR A 294 2.47 25.71 7.27
CA THR A 294 1.97 24.39 7.65
C THR A 294 0.44 24.41 7.67
N ALA A 295 -0.21 23.36 7.18
CA ALA A 295 -1.66 23.35 7.02
C ALA A 295 -2.30 22.03 7.47
N GLY A 296 -3.55 22.12 7.88
CA GLY A 296 -4.37 20.98 8.28
C GLY A 296 -5.84 21.21 7.96
N MET A 297 -6.63 20.13 8.09
CA MET A 297 -8.08 20.17 8.05
C MET A 297 -8.64 19.48 9.30
N VAL A 298 -9.76 19.98 9.81
CA VAL A 298 -10.54 19.32 10.86
C VAL A 298 -11.94 19.07 10.33
N PHE A 299 -12.36 17.81 10.39
CA PHE A 299 -13.69 17.38 9.98
C PHE A 299 -14.57 16.99 11.18
N GLU A 300 -15.88 17.21 11.06
CA GLU A 300 -16.86 16.69 12.03
C GLU A 300 -17.33 15.29 11.61
N HIS A 301 -17.11 14.28 12.46
CA HIS A 301 -17.31 12.86 12.11
C HIS A 301 -18.78 12.49 11.85
N SER A 302 -19.75 13.14 12.50
CA SER A 302 -21.16 12.79 12.27
C SER A 302 -21.57 13.03 10.80
N ALA A 303 -20.97 14.01 10.13
CA ALA A 303 -21.14 14.24 8.70
C ALA A 303 -20.30 13.31 7.81
N VAL A 304 -19.05 12.99 8.18
CA VAL A 304 -18.09 12.30 7.29
C VAL A 304 -17.24 11.23 7.98
N ASP A 305 -16.99 10.12 7.30
CA ASP A 305 -16.07 9.06 7.73
C ASP A 305 -14.61 9.46 7.48
N GLY A 306 -13.67 8.96 8.29
CA GLY A 306 -12.24 9.27 8.16
C GLY A 306 -11.66 9.00 6.77
N MET A 307 -12.09 7.93 6.09
CA MET A 307 -11.66 7.63 4.72
C MET A 307 -12.09 8.74 3.73
N VAL A 308 -13.34 9.21 3.83
CA VAL A 308 -13.86 10.26 2.94
C VAL A 308 -13.21 11.61 3.26
N ALA A 309 -12.98 11.91 4.54
CA ALA A 309 -12.22 13.08 4.97
C ALA A 309 -10.79 13.09 4.38
N ALA A 310 -10.12 11.93 4.38
CA ALA A 310 -8.78 11.78 3.81
C ALA A 310 -8.77 11.95 2.27
N LEU A 311 -9.75 11.37 1.57
CA LEU A 311 -9.93 11.54 0.11
C LEU A 311 -10.19 13.01 -0.26
N LEU A 312 -11.05 13.70 0.50
CA LEU A 312 -11.31 15.13 0.31
C LEU A 312 -10.03 15.95 0.51
N THR A 313 -9.28 15.68 1.58
CA THR A 313 -8.01 16.36 1.88
C THR A 313 -7.00 16.16 0.76
N GLU A 314 -6.83 14.93 0.27
CA GLU A 314 -5.91 14.62 -0.82
C GLU A 314 -6.26 15.39 -2.11
N ARG A 315 -7.55 15.51 -2.42
CA ARG A 315 -7.99 16.28 -3.59
C ARG A 315 -7.83 17.77 -3.42
N VAL A 316 -8.13 18.32 -2.24
CA VAL A 316 -7.87 19.73 -1.93
C VAL A 316 -6.37 20.03 -2.07
N TYR A 317 -5.50 19.17 -1.54
CA TYR A 317 -4.05 19.30 -1.70
C TYR A 317 -3.64 19.32 -3.17
N HIS A 318 -4.02 18.31 -3.95
CA HIS A 318 -3.62 18.23 -5.35
C HIS A 318 -4.16 19.37 -6.20
N LEU A 319 -5.41 19.80 -5.99
CA LEU A 319 -5.97 20.96 -6.68
C LEU A 319 -5.21 22.24 -6.29
N SER A 320 -4.89 22.43 -5.01
CA SER A 320 -4.15 23.61 -4.56
C SER A 320 -2.77 23.73 -5.23
N ASP A 321 -2.12 22.60 -5.50
CA ASP A 321 -0.81 22.52 -6.18
C ASP A 321 -0.90 22.80 -7.70
N THR A 322 -2.10 22.87 -8.29
CA THR A 322 -2.26 23.21 -9.72
C THR A 322 -2.19 24.71 -10.00
N ILE A 323 -2.28 25.56 -8.97
CA ILE A 323 -2.23 27.02 -9.11
C ILE A 323 -0.79 27.49 -9.30
N ASP A 324 -0.54 28.19 -10.40
CA ASP A 324 0.72 28.90 -10.61
C ASP A 324 0.74 30.21 -9.81
N LEU A 325 1.50 30.24 -8.73
CA LEU A 325 1.64 31.42 -7.87
C LEU A 325 2.32 32.61 -8.57
N ASN A 326 2.98 32.41 -9.72
CA ASN A 326 3.58 33.52 -10.48
C ASN A 326 2.55 34.50 -11.02
N VAL A 327 1.29 34.07 -11.19
CA VAL A 327 0.17 34.91 -11.66
C VAL A 327 -0.07 36.10 -10.73
N VAL A 328 0.10 35.91 -9.41
CA VAL A 328 -0.05 37.01 -8.41
C VAL A 328 1.09 38.02 -8.50
N ASN A 329 2.30 37.56 -8.85
CA ASN A 329 3.47 38.43 -8.99
C ASN A 329 3.46 39.22 -10.30
N THR A 330 2.81 38.70 -11.35
CA THR A 330 2.70 39.41 -12.64
C THR A 330 1.74 40.60 -12.55
N ASP A 331 0.63 40.44 -11.80
CA ASP A 331 -0.29 41.55 -11.54
C ASP A 331 0.33 42.62 -10.64
N LYS A 332 1.17 42.26 -9.65
CA LYS A 332 1.92 43.26 -8.85
C LYS A 332 2.91 44.08 -9.68
N LEU A 333 3.51 43.52 -10.72
CA LEU A 333 4.46 44.23 -11.61
C LEU A 333 3.75 45.14 -12.62
N ASN A 334 2.52 44.81 -13.03
CA ASN A 334 1.72 45.64 -13.95
C ASN A 334 1.01 46.83 -13.27
N VAL A 335 1.00 46.92 -11.94
CA VAL A 335 0.40 48.06 -11.19
C VAL A 335 1.20 49.36 -11.32
N ASN A 336 2.44 49.33 -11.83
CA ASN A 336 3.23 50.54 -12.12
C ASN A 336 3.02 51.12 -13.54
N GLY A 337 2.13 50.53 -14.35
CA GLY A 337 1.75 51.03 -15.67
C GLY A 337 0.29 51.46 -15.72
N SER A 338 0.05 52.76 -15.92
CA SER A 338 -1.27 53.38 -16.12
C SER A 338 -2.21 52.54 -17.01
N PHE A 339 -3.23 51.93 -16.41
CA PHE A 339 -4.41 51.43 -17.12
C PHE A 339 -5.66 52.15 -16.61
N THR A 340 -6.31 52.87 -17.53
CA THR A 340 -7.69 53.32 -17.40
C THR A 340 -8.60 52.11 -17.30
N VAL A 341 -9.16 51.89 -16.10
CA VAL A 341 -10.15 50.85 -15.83
C VAL A 341 -11.42 51.16 -16.62
N ASN A 342 -11.74 50.31 -17.61
CA ASN A 342 -13.10 50.25 -18.15
C ASN A 342 -14.04 49.76 -17.05
N SER A 343 -14.75 50.71 -16.45
CA SER A 343 -15.77 50.53 -15.43
C SER A 343 -17.00 49.81 -16.01
N ALA A 344 -16.99 48.48 -16.00
CA ALA A 344 -18.18 47.67 -16.27
C ALA A 344 -18.04 46.27 -15.66
N ASN A 345 -17.82 46.18 -14.34
CA ASN A 345 -18.23 45.07 -13.44
C ASN A 345 -17.71 45.33 -12.00
N ALA A 346 -17.92 46.55 -11.50
CA ALA A 346 -17.63 46.91 -10.12
C ALA A 346 -18.77 46.42 -9.21
N ASN A 347 -18.61 45.22 -8.64
CA ASN A 347 -19.29 44.75 -7.44
C ASN A 347 -18.31 43.92 -6.58
N SER A 348 -17.08 44.43 -6.38
CA SER A 348 -16.16 43.87 -5.38
C SER A 348 -16.66 44.31 -4.00
N VAL A 349 -17.51 43.48 -3.39
CA VAL A 349 -17.90 43.64 -1.98
C VAL A 349 -16.67 43.35 -1.13
N PHE A 350 -16.28 44.32 -0.31
CA PHE A 350 -15.13 44.19 0.58
C PHE A 350 -15.54 43.39 1.82
N PRO A 351 -14.76 42.39 2.26
CA PRO A 351 -15.05 41.65 3.49
C PRO A 351 -15.10 42.60 4.69
N THR A 352 -16.24 42.67 5.37
CA THR A 352 -16.44 43.47 6.58
C THR A 352 -16.41 42.53 7.79
N PRO A 353 -15.73 42.86 8.90
CA PRO A 353 -15.70 42.00 10.08
C PRO A 353 -17.11 41.82 10.65
N LEU A 354 -17.42 40.61 11.09
CA LEU A 354 -18.64 40.32 11.85
C LEU A 354 -18.58 40.99 13.22
N THR A 355 -19.75 41.40 13.72
CA THR A 355 -19.88 42.07 15.02
C THR A 355 -20.47 41.09 16.03
N LEU A 356 -19.69 40.75 17.06
CA LEU A 356 -20.04 39.72 18.05
C LEU A 356 -19.72 40.18 19.49
N PRO A 357 -20.25 41.32 19.98
CA PRO A 357 -19.88 41.84 21.29
C PRO A 357 -20.27 40.94 22.47
N LEU A 358 -21.15 39.93 22.30
CA LEU A 358 -21.57 38.92 23.30
C LEU A 358 -21.88 39.50 24.70
N GLN A 359 -22.19 40.80 24.79
CA GLN A 359 -22.40 41.51 26.04
C GLN A 359 -23.75 41.10 26.65
N GLY A 360 -23.73 40.61 27.89
CA GLY A 360 -24.94 40.17 28.60
C GLY A 360 -25.32 38.70 28.40
N VAL A 361 -24.60 37.98 27.52
CA VAL A 361 -24.69 36.51 27.44
C VAL A 361 -23.91 35.90 28.59
N ASN A 362 -24.48 34.90 29.28
CA ASN A 362 -23.75 34.16 30.31
C ASN A 362 -22.62 33.33 29.67
N THR A 363 -21.45 33.94 29.50
CA THR A 363 -20.25 33.24 29.04
C THR A 363 -19.59 32.58 30.25
N PRO A 364 -19.70 31.25 30.45
CA PRO A 364 -18.89 30.58 31.46
C PRO A 364 -17.40 30.89 31.18
N LYS A 365 -16.59 31.09 32.23
CA LYS A 365 -15.14 31.20 32.05
C LYS A 365 -14.66 29.99 31.23
N PRO A 366 -13.81 30.17 30.21
CA PRO A 366 -13.33 29.06 29.40
C PRO A 366 -12.55 28.10 30.32
N SER A 367 -13.18 26.98 30.64
CA SER A 367 -12.50 25.82 31.22
C SER A 367 -13.31 24.56 30.93
N PRO A 368 -12.93 23.82 29.90
CA PRO A 368 -12.58 22.43 30.07
C PRO A 368 -11.06 22.34 29.91
N ASP A 369 -10.41 21.50 30.70
CA ASP A 369 -9.03 21.13 30.44
C ASP A 369 -9.00 20.32 29.12
N LEU A 370 -9.06 21.01 27.97
CA LEU A 370 -8.75 20.46 26.63
C LEU A 370 -7.33 19.89 26.59
N LYS A 371 -6.55 20.09 27.68
CA LYS A 371 -5.23 19.54 27.97
C LYS A 371 -5.20 18.02 28.10
N VAL A 372 -6.29 17.37 28.53
CA VAL A 372 -6.31 15.90 28.65
C VAL A 372 -6.59 15.28 27.28
N THR A 373 -5.64 15.44 26.37
CA THR A 373 -5.60 14.69 25.12
C THR A 373 -4.92 13.36 25.38
N ASN A 374 -5.53 12.29 24.91
CA ASN A 374 -4.91 10.96 24.87
C ASN A 374 -3.55 11.04 24.19
N PRO A 375 -2.54 10.25 24.62
CA PRO A 375 -1.26 10.22 23.94
C PRO A 375 -1.45 9.81 22.48
N VAL A 376 -0.87 10.62 21.58
CA VAL A 376 -0.80 10.35 20.15
C VAL A 376 0.67 10.21 19.78
N LEU A 377 1.03 9.09 19.17
CA LEU A 377 2.39 8.83 18.70
C LEU A 377 2.37 8.64 17.19
N THR A 378 3.35 9.22 16.50
CA THR A 378 3.52 9.07 15.05
C THR A 378 4.89 8.48 14.73
N PHE A 379 4.98 7.64 13.70
CA PHE A 379 6.27 7.20 13.16
C PHE A 379 6.15 6.70 11.73
N ASP A 380 7.27 6.73 11.01
CA ASP A 380 7.36 6.18 9.66
C ASP A 380 8.08 4.83 9.65
N VAL A 381 7.64 3.96 8.74
CA VAL A 381 8.40 2.77 8.33
C VAL A 381 8.73 2.91 6.85
N SER A 382 10.00 3.23 6.56
CA SER A 382 10.50 3.40 5.20
C SER A 382 10.96 2.08 4.58
N SER A 383 10.84 1.97 3.26
CA SER A 383 11.38 0.89 2.44
C SER A 383 11.60 1.39 1.01
N TYR A 384 12.05 0.51 0.12
CA TYR A 384 12.14 0.85 -1.30
C TYR A 384 10.75 1.00 -1.91
N ALA A 385 10.60 1.93 -2.86
CA ALA A 385 9.32 2.13 -3.55
C ALA A 385 8.81 0.86 -4.23
N ASP A 386 9.73 0.07 -4.79
CA ASP A 386 9.45 -1.20 -5.45
C ASP A 386 8.93 -2.28 -4.48
N VAL A 387 9.29 -2.21 -3.20
CA VAL A 387 8.73 -3.09 -2.16
C VAL A 387 7.26 -2.79 -1.97
N PHE A 388 6.90 -1.51 -1.77
CA PHE A 388 5.50 -1.14 -1.57
C PHE A 388 4.66 -1.30 -2.83
N SER A 389 5.20 -1.01 -4.02
CA SER A 389 4.49 -1.29 -5.29
C SER A 389 4.24 -2.80 -5.47
N THR A 390 5.21 -3.64 -5.07
CA THR A 390 5.06 -5.11 -5.10
C THR A 390 3.96 -5.60 -4.16
N LEU A 391 3.86 -5.05 -2.95
CA LEU A 391 2.77 -5.36 -2.02
C LEU A 391 1.41 -4.91 -2.56
N ARG A 392 1.31 -3.68 -3.11
CA ARG A 392 0.08 -3.14 -3.72
C ARG A 392 -0.38 -3.92 -4.94
N GLY A 393 0.55 -4.56 -5.66
CA GLY A 393 0.24 -5.45 -6.78
C GLY A 393 -0.66 -6.63 -6.39
N GLN A 394 -0.75 -6.98 -5.11
CA GLN A 394 -1.66 -7.99 -4.59
C GLN A 394 -2.76 -7.33 -3.73
N ARG A 395 -3.98 -7.28 -4.25
CA ARG A 395 -5.11 -6.62 -3.58
C ARG A 395 -5.32 -7.13 -2.16
N GLY A 396 -5.19 -6.23 -1.18
CA GLY A 396 -5.39 -6.47 0.25
C GLY A 396 -4.13 -6.87 1.02
N LEU A 397 -3.01 -7.17 0.34
CA LEU A 397 -1.79 -7.65 1.01
C LEU A 397 -1.15 -6.59 1.90
N TYR A 398 -1.19 -5.32 1.47
CA TYR A 398 -0.67 -4.18 2.23
C TYR A 398 -1.38 -4.02 3.59
N ASP A 399 -2.71 -4.09 3.61
CA ASP A 399 -3.52 -4.04 4.82
C ASP A 399 -3.29 -5.27 5.71
N ALA A 400 -3.24 -6.47 5.12
CA ALA A 400 -2.98 -7.71 5.87
C ALA A 400 -1.60 -7.70 6.56
N TRP A 401 -0.57 -7.18 5.89
CA TRP A 401 0.76 -6.99 6.48
C TRP A 401 0.68 -6.15 7.77
N ILE A 402 0.07 -4.97 7.70
CA ILE A 402 -0.05 -4.06 8.85
C ILE A 402 -0.91 -4.70 9.95
N ASN A 403 -2.00 -5.37 9.56
CA ASN A 403 -2.90 -6.04 10.49
C ASN A 403 -2.18 -7.13 11.29
N PHE A 404 -1.47 -8.05 10.62
CA PHE A 404 -0.76 -9.13 11.30
C PHE A 404 0.43 -8.62 12.13
N SER A 405 1.13 -7.57 11.68
CA SER A 405 2.13 -6.87 12.50
C SER A 405 1.51 -6.30 13.77
N LEU A 406 0.34 -5.66 13.68
CA LEU A 406 -0.35 -5.11 14.85
C LEU A 406 -0.81 -6.19 15.83
N GLN A 407 -1.36 -7.32 15.33
CA GLN A 407 -1.74 -8.44 16.19
C GLN A 407 -0.54 -8.99 16.98
N LEU A 408 0.61 -9.19 16.30
CA LEU A 408 1.85 -9.62 16.94
C LEU A 408 2.36 -8.61 17.98
N SER A 409 2.33 -7.32 17.64
CA SER A 409 2.77 -6.26 18.56
C SER A 409 1.87 -6.15 19.79
N LEU A 410 0.54 -6.31 19.63
CA LEU A 410 -0.40 -6.32 20.75
C LEU A 410 -0.10 -7.51 21.68
N MET A 411 0.13 -8.70 21.13
CA MET A 411 0.50 -9.88 21.91
C MET A 411 1.80 -9.68 22.70
N GLN A 412 2.86 -9.15 22.07
CA GLN A 412 4.13 -8.87 22.75
C GLN A 412 4.03 -7.75 23.80
N THR A 413 3.11 -6.81 23.60
CA THR A 413 2.96 -5.66 24.51
C THR A 413 2.14 -6.02 25.74
N LEU A 414 1.01 -6.68 25.52
CA LEU A 414 -0.05 -6.92 26.51
C LEU A 414 -0.02 -8.34 27.10
N GLY A 415 0.76 -9.25 26.53
CA GLY A 415 0.82 -10.64 26.96
C GLY A 415 -0.53 -11.36 26.80
N GLU A 416 -0.89 -12.20 27.78
CA GLU A 416 -2.15 -12.97 27.76
C GLU A 416 -3.40 -12.09 27.66
N SER A 417 -3.36 -10.85 28.14
CA SER A 417 -4.51 -9.94 28.05
C SER A 417 -4.86 -9.53 26.62
N ALA A 418 -3.93 -9.65 25.67
CA ALA A 418 -4.15 -9.34 24.26
C ALA A 418 -5.32 -10.12 23.66
N VAL A 419 -5.57 -11.35 24.12
CA VAL A 419 -6.60 -12.23 23.57
C VAL A 419 -8.02 -11.74 23.86
N ASN A 420 -8.20 -10.90 24.87
CA ASN A 420 -9.51 -10.38 25.30
C ASN A 420 -9.99 -9.19 24.47
N HIS A 421 -9.14 -8.65 23.60
CA HIS A 421 -9.45 -7.46 22.80
C HIS A 421 -10.07 -7.82 21.45
N ILE A 422 -11.15 -7.11 21.08
CA ILE A 422 -11.71 -7.16 19.74
C ILE A 422 -10.98 -6.13 18.87
N LEU A 423 -10.33 -6.63 17.79
CA LEU A 423 -9.72 -5.82 16.74
C LEU A 423 -10.64 -5.77 15.52
N VAL A 424 -10.89 -4.56 15.03
CA VAL A 424 -11.69 -4.32 13.82
C VAL A 424 -10.96 -3.47 12.79
N THR A 425 -11.21 -3.77 11.52
CA THR A 425 -10.86 -2.92 10.38
C THR A 425 -12.15 -2.30 9.83
N PRO A 426 -12.42 -0.99 10.04
CA PRO A 426 -13.58 -0.33 9.47
C PRO A 426 -13.56 -0.43 7.95
N THR A 427 -14.62 -1.02 7.39
CA THR A 427 -14.74 -1.31 5.98
C THR A 427 -15.82 -0.42 5.38
N HIS A 428 -15.46 0.39 4.37
CA HIS A 428 -16.42 1.30 3.75
C HIS A 428 -17.53 0.53 3.02
N MET A 429 -18.76 1.03 3.16
CA MET A 429 -19.99 0.46 2.60
C MET A 429 -20.57 1.31 1.46
N ARG A 430 -19.75 2.20 0.88
CA ARG A 430 -20.13 3.15 -0.19
C ARG A 430 -20.53 2.52 -1.53
N HIS A 431 -20.65 1.19 -1.61
CA HIS A 431 -21.29 0.52 -2.74
C HIS A 431 -22.82 0.40 -2.56
N TYR A 432 -23.33 0.77 -1.39
CA TYR A 432 -24.75 0.82 -1.04
C TYR A 432 -25.20 2.28 -0.88
N LYS A 433 -26.47 2.56 -1.14
CA LYS A 433 -27.05 3.90 -0.91
C LYS A 433 -26.83 4.35 0.53
N HIS A 434 -26.41 5.60 0.71
CA HIS A 434 -26.07 6.20 2.00
C HIS A 434 -25.06 5.43 2.86
N GLY A 435 -24.33 4.45 2.30
CA GLY A 435 -23.41 3.59 3.04
C GLY A 435 -22.24 4.36 3.68
N ARG A 436 -22.05 4.17 4.99
CA ARG A 436 -20.90 4.66 5.77
C ARG A 436 -19.81 3.59 5.85
N CYS A 437 -19.64 2.96 7.02
CA CYS A 437 -18.71 1.86 7.26
C CYS A 437 -19.34 0.76 8.13
N ASP A 438 -18.81 -0.45 8.01
CA ASP A 438 -19.15 -1.62 8.85
C ASP A 438 -17.84 -2.22 9.40
N PRO A 439 -17.75 -2.62 10.68
CA PRO A 439 -16.55 -3.27 11.20
C PRO A 439 -16.34 -4.66 10.60
N THR A 440 -15.16 -4.89 10.01
CA THR A 440 -14.65 -6.25 9.77
C THR A 440 -13.88 -6.71 10.99
N TYR A 441 -14.27 -7.83 11.60
CA TYR A 441 -13.60 -8.40 12.77
C TYR A 441 -12.35 -9.20 12.36
N SER A 442 -11.19 -8.56 12.43
CA SER A 442 -9.97 -9.00 11.75
C SER A 442 -9.22 -10.16 12.42
N LEU A 443 -9.53 -10.47 13.69
CA LEU A 443 -8.93 -11.61 14.39
C LEU A 443 -9.57 -12.91 13.91
N THR A 444 -8.75 -13.88 13.51
CA THR A 444 -9.20 -15.21 13.11
C THR A 444 -8.36 -16.30 13.78
N MET A 445 -8.82 -17.55 13.73
CA MET A 445 -8.00 -18.67 14.19
C MET A 445 -6.71 -18.81 13.37
N GLN A 446 -6.75 -18.50 12.07
CA GLN A 446 -5.56 -18.59 11.21
C GLN A 446 -4.61 -17.41 11.45
N SER A 447 -5.13 -16.20 11.68
CA SER A 447 -4.29 -15.06 12.05
C SER A 447 -3.58 -15.29 13.38
N ARG A 448 -4.23 -15.92 14.36
CA ARG A 448 -3.59 -16.33 15.62
C ARG A 448 -2.47 -17.35 15.42
N LYS A 449 -2.73 -18.42 14.68
CA LYS A 449 -1.69 -19.42 14.35
C LYS A 449 -0.48 -18.79 13.66
N LEU A 450 -0.74 -17.85 12.75
CA LEU A 450 0.33 -17.07 12.12
C LEU A 450 1.09 -16.23 13.15
N VAL A 451 0.40 -15.48 14.02
CA VAL A 451 1.02 -14.63 15.03
C VAL A 451 1.86 -15.43 16.03
N ASP A 452 1.37 -16.59 16.48
CA ASP A 452 2.10 -17.49 17.38
C ASP A 452 3.37 -18.02 16.69
N ALA A 453 3.26 -18.40 15.41
CA ALA A 453 4.41 -18.84 14.61
C ALA A 453 5.41 -17.70 14.37
N LEU A 454 4.94 -16.49 14.07
CA LEU A 454 5.78 -15.31 13.91
C LEU A 454 6.56 -15.02 15.19
N ALA A 455 5.89 -15.04 16.36
CA ALA A 455 6.55 -14.82 17.64
C ALA A 455 7.61 -15.89 17.95
N SER A 456 7.35 -17.14 17.56
CA SER A 456 8.30 -18.25 17.75
C SER A 456 9.50 -18.20 16.78
N CYS A 457 9.35 -17.55 15.62
CA CYS A 457 10.39 -17.41 14.60
C CYS A 457 11.28 -16.16 14.78
N ILE A 458 10.98 -15.28 15.75
CA ILE A 458 11.77 -14.09 16.06
C ILE A 458 12.84 -14.44 17.07
N SER A 459 14.10 -14.30 16.66
CA SER A 459 15.28 -14.47 17.50
C SER A 459 15.47 -13.28 18.47
N PRO A 460 16.23 -13.45 19.56
CA PRO A 460 16.50 -12.36 20.53
C PRO A 460 17.18 -11.12 19.93
N ASP A 461 17.85 -11.25 18.79
CA ASP A 461 18.48 -10.17 18.04
C ASP A 461 17.52 -9.46 17.06
N ASN A 462 16.22 -9.74 17.13
CA ASN A 462 15.18 -9.25 16.23
C ASN A 462 15.38 -9.66 14.77
N THR A 463 16.00 -10.81 14.51
CA THR A 463 15.97 -11.47 13.19
C THR A 463 14.84 -12.48 13.12
N MET A 464 14.34 -12.78 11.91
CA MET A 464 13.26 -13.74 11.70
C MET A 464 13.69 -14.82 10.72
N GLN A 465 13.42 -16.08 11.06
CA GLN A 465 13.60 -17.21 10.14
C GLN A 465 12.36 -17.33 9.24
N TYR A 466 12.55 -17.13 7.93
CA TYR A 466 11.46 -17.21 6.94
C TYR A 466 11.35 -18.63 6.38
N THR A 467 10.41 -19.42 6.89
CA THR A 467 10.19 -20.81 6.46
C THR A 467 9.00 -20.94 5.51
N THR A 468 8.95 -22.03 4.74
CA THR A 468 7.80 -22.37 3.89
C THR A 468 6.52 -22.60 4.71
N ASP A 469 6.65 -23.18 5.91
CA ASP A 469 5.54 -23.35 6.85
C ASP A 469 4.97 -21.99 7.30
N LEU A 470 5.83 -21.01 7.60
CA LEU A 470 5.42 -19.65 7.93
C LEU A 470 4.74 -18.96 6.75
N LEU A 471 5.27 -19.13 5.53
CA LEU A 471 4.65 -18.64 4.29
C LEU A 471 3.26 -19.24 4.06
N ARG A 472 3.07 -20.52 4.40
CA ARG A 472 1.77 -21.20 4.33
C ARG A 472 0.76 -20.66 5.33
N LEU A 473 1.17 -20.47 6.59
CA LEU A 473 0.32 -19.83 7.59
C LEU A 473 -0.07 -18.41 7.17
N PHE A 474 0.89 -17.66 6.62
CA PHE A 474 0.64 -16.32 6.08
C PHE A 474 -0.37 -16.36 4.93
N HIS A 475 -0.21 -17.29 3.98
CA HIS A 475 -1.12 -17.47 2.86
C HIS A 475 -2.57 -17.70 3.33
N VAL A 476 -2.77 -18.65 4.25
CA VAL A 476 -4.11 -19.02 4.73
C VAL A 476 -4.75 -17.87 5.53
N ALA A 477 -3.99 -17.25 6.44
CA ALA A 477 -4.47 -16.09 7.20
C ALA A 477 -4.82 -14.90 6.28
N PHE A 478 -3.99 -14.64 5.27
CA PHE A 478 -4.24 -13.58 4.29
C PHE A 478 -5.51 -13.82 3.47
N LEU A 479 -5.72 -15.05 2.98
CA LEU A 479 -6.94 -15.39 2.24
C LEU A 479 -8.20 -15.22 3.10
N GLU A 480 -8.15 -15.63 4.36
CA GLU A 480 -9.26 -15.45 5.30
C GLU A 480 -9.52 -13.97 5.57
N HIS A 481 -8.49 -13.18 5.86
CA HIS A 481 -8.60 -11.72 6.04
C HIS A 481 -9.21 -11.02 4.82
N LYS A 482 -8.72 -11.38 3.63
CA LYS A 482 -9.25 -10.86 2.35
C LYS A 482 -10.71 -11.27 2.14
N CYS A 483 -11.08 -12.49 2.52
CA CYS A 483 -12.46 -12.98 2.44
C CYS A 483 -13.37 -12.18 3.38
N LEU A 484 -12.97 -11.95 4.63
CA LEU A 484 -13.74 -11.16 5.60
C LEU A 484 -13.98 -9.73 5.10
N ILE A 485 -12.94 -9.03 4.65
CA ILE A 485 -13.09 -7.68 4.08
C ILE A 485 -14.03 -7.69 2.87
N LYS A 486 -13.90 -8.68 1.98
CA LYS A 486 -14.77 -8.83 0.81
C LYS A 486 -16.22 -9.04 1.24
N ASN A 487 -16.48 -9.94 2.18
CA ASN A 487 -17.81 -10.28 2.68
C ASN A 487 -18.48 -9.05 3.29
N THR A 488 -17.77 -8.31 4.14
CA THR A 488 -18.23 -7.04 4.69
C THR A 488 -18.57 -6.04 3.58
N LYS A 489 -17.65 -5.80 2.62
CA LYS A 489 -17.93 -4.92 1.47
C LYS A 489 -19.13 -5.36 0.63
N SER A 490 -19.41 -6.66 0.58
CA SER A 490 -20.58 -7.22 -0.10
C SER A 490 -21.83 -7.30 0.77
N GLY A 491 -21.90 -6.56 1.88
CA GLY A 491 -23.13 -6.44 2.67
C GLY A 491 -23.35 -7.54 3.71
N GLN A 492 -22.35 -8.39 3.94
CA GLN A 492 -22.38 -9.41 5.01
C GLN A 492 -21.71 -8.93 6.29
N GLY A 493 -21.44 -7.62 6.40
CA GLY A 493 -21.00 -7.00 7.66
C GLY A 493 -22.11 -7.09 8.70
N VAL A 494 -21.74 -7.34 9.95
CA VAL A 494 -22.69 -7.66 11.02
C VAL A 494 -22.72 -6.62 12.13
N GLY A 495 -21.83 -5.61 12.11
CA GLY A 495 -21.69 -4.65 13.22
C GLY A 495 -22.99 -3.91 13.55
N PRO A 496 -23.60 -3.20 12.58
CA PRO A 496 -24.89 -2.54 12.77
C PRO A 496 -26.01 -3.50 13.16
N HIS A 497 -25.96 -4.73 12.63
CA HIS A 497 -26.97 -5.75 12.92
C HIS A 497 -26.90 -6.24 14.36
N ILE A 498 -25.70 -6.51 14.87
CA ILE A 498 -25.46 -6.82 16.29
C ILE A 498 -25.97 -5.68 17.17
N ALA A 499 -25.70 -4.42 16.78
CA ALA A 499 -26.16 -3.25 17.54
C ALA A 499 -27.70 -3.19 17.63
N ALA A 500 -28.40 -3.40 16.51
CA ALA A 500 -29.86 -3.39 16.45
C ALA A 500 -30.49 -4.55 17.26
N LEU A 501 -29.94 -5.76 17.12
CA LEU A 501 -30.40 -6.92 17.91
C LEU A 501 -30.20 -6.67 19.41
N ARG A 502 -29.01 -6.20 19.81
CA ARG A 502 -28.70 -5.89 21.22
C ARG A 502 -29.63 -4.84 21.80
N GLN A 503 -29.98 -3.80 21.03
CA GLN A 503 -30.91 -2.75 21.49
C GLN A 503 -32.34 -3.26 21.64
N SER A 504 -32.75 -4.21 20.80
CA SER A 504 -34.10 -4.81 20.84
C SER A 504 -34.32 -5.75 22.02
N LEU A 505 -33.25 -6.32 22.59
CA LEU A 505 -33.33 -7.19 23.77
C LEU A 505 -33.69 -6.39 25.05
N PRO A 506 -34.38 -7.00 26.04
CA PRO A 506 -34.62 -6.40 27.36
C PRO A 506 -33.33 -5.97 28.08
N SER A 507 -33.38 -4.97 28.98
CA SER A 507 -32.19 -4.47 29.72
C SER A 507 -31.47 -5.58 30.49
N GLU A 508 -32.22 -6.44 31.17
CA GLU A 508 -31.70 -7.53 32.00
C GLU A 508 -31.36 -8.80 31.20
N ASN A 509 -31.42 -8.76 29.87
CA ASN A 509 -31.18 -9.95 29.06
C ASN A 509 -29.71 -10.42 29.20
N PRO A 510 -29.46 -11.69 29.56
CA PRO A 510 -28.12 -12.20 29.83
C PRO A 510 -27.18 -12.16 28.61
N LEU A 511 -27.69 -12.10 27.38
CA LEU A 511 -26.85 -11.95 26.18
C LEU A 511 -26.20 -10.57 26.05
N LYS A 512 -26.77 -9.53 26.67
CA LYS A 512 -26.27 -8.17 26.50
C LYS A 512 -24.81 -8.01 26.95
N LYS A 513 -24.38 -8.74 27.99
CA LYS A 513 -22.99 -8.71 28.46
C LYS A 513 -22.00 -9.22 27.41
N PHE A 514 -22.40 -10.22 26.62
CA PHE A 514 -21.57 -10.81 25.56
C PHE A 514 -21.58 -9.98 24.27
N LEU A 515 -22.70 -9.30 23.97
CA LEU A 515 -22.82 -8.44 22.79
C LEU A 515 -22.27 -7.02 23.01
N ALA A 516 -22.10 -6.57 24.26
CA ALA A 516 -21.64 -5.23 24.58
C ALA A 516 -20.26 -4.87 23.97
N PRO A 517 -19.24 -5.75 23.99
CA PRO A 517 -17.92 -5.46 23.39
C PRO A 517 -17.96 -5.15 21.89
N PHE A 518 -18.95 -5.66 21.15
CA PHE A 518 -19.11 -5.39 19.72
C PHE A 518 -19.56 -3.96 19.42
N GLY A 519 -20.19 -3.28 20.38
CA GLY A 519 -20.66 -1.90 20.21
C GLY A 519 -19.54 -0.86 20.28
N CYS A 520 -18.42 -1.19 20.93
CA CYS A 520 -17.22 -0.35 20.97
C CYS A 520 -15.97 -1.24 21.11
N PRO A 521 -15.51 -1.87 20.00
CA PRO A 521 -14.30 -2.69 19.96
C PRO A 521 -13.08 -2.03 20.60
N SER A 522 -12.18 -2.84 21.14
CA SER A 522 -10.99 -2.35 21.84
C SER A 522 -9.94 -1.75 20.90
N VAL A 523 -9.82 -2.27 19.68
CA VAL A 523 -8.79 -1.83 18.73
C VAL A 523 -9.39 -1.58 17.35
N TYR A 524 -9.08 -0.41 16.79
CA TYR A 524 -9.44 -0.02 15.43
C TYR A 524 -8.17 0.13 14.59
N LEU A 525 -8.11 -0.56 13.45
CA LEU A 525 -7.08 -0.37 12.44
C LEU A 525 -7.71 0.20 11.18
N THR A 526 -7.32 1.41 10.80
CA THR A 526 -7.82 2.10 9.62
C THR A 526 -6.68 2.67 8.79
N GLY A 527 -6.85 2.76 7.48
CA GLY A 527 -5.80 3.32 6.64
C GLY A 527 -6.01 3.07 5.15
N THR A 528 -5.01 3.50 4.39
CA THR A 528 -4.95 3.34 2.93
C THR A 528 -3.53 2.98 2.51
N ASP A 529 -3.40 2.18 1.46
CA ASP A 529 -2.11 1.67 0.98
C ASP A 529 -1.32 2.70 0.16
N LEU A 530 -1.97 3.71 -0.40
CA LEU A 530 -1.34 4.84 -1.08
C LEU A 530 -2.18 6.12 -0.93
N MET A 531 -1.60 7.17 -0.36
CA MET A 531 -2.18 8.50 -0.26
C MET A 531 -1.08 9.54 -0.06
N GLU A 532 -0.77 10.28 -1.12
CA GLU A 532 0.34 11.24 -1.14
C GLU A 532 -0.09 12.63 -0.68
N GLY A 533 -1.38 12.96 -0.83
CA GLY A 533 -1.93 14.27 -0.46
C GLY A 533 -2.29 14.44 1.02
N VAL A 534 -1.90 13.48 1.87
CA VAL A 534 -2.12 13.54 3.33
C VAL A 534 -0.82 13.17 4.05
N GLU A 535 -0.39 14.00 5.00
CA GLU A 535 0.82 13.72 5.79
C GLU A 535 0.51 12.76 6.95
N CYS A 536 -0.53 13.07 7.74
CA CYS A 536 -1.05 12.20 8.78
C CYS A 536 -2.52 12.49 9.13
N GLY A 537 -3.18 11.53 9.76
CA GLY A 537 -4.51 11.69 10.33
C GLY A 537 -4.68 10.72 11.51
N VAL A 538 -5.64 10.98 12.39
CA VAL A 538 -5.84 10.16 13.59
C VAL A 538 -7.30 9.77 13.78
N GLY A 539 -7.53 8.48 13.99
CA GLY A 539 -8.83 7.96 14.43
C GLY A 539 -9.18 8.37 15.86
N ASN A 540 -10.48 8.57 16.12
CA ASN A 540 -10.98 8.88 17.46
C ASN A 540 -11.04 7.65 18.36
N VAL A 541 -10.93 7.89 19.67
CA VAL A 541 -11.13 6.89 20.72
C VAL A 541 -12.31 7.30 21.61
N TYR A 542 -13.37 6.50 21.56
CA TYR A 542 -14.66 6.76 22.17
C TYR A 542 -14.78 6.14 23.58
N ALA A 543 -14.24 4.93 23.79
CA ALA A 543 -14.30 4.21 25.07
C ALA A 543 -13.15 4.57 26.02
N GLN A 544 -13.15 4.02 27.24
CA GLN A 544 -12.09 4.27 28.22
C GLN A 544 -10.83 3.45 27.92
N ASP A 545 -10.96 2.19 27.50
CA ASP A 545 -9.85 1.33 27.09
C ASP A 545 -9.95 1.04 25.59
N GLN A 546 -9.35 1.92 24.78
CA GLN A 546 -9.42 1.80 23.33
C GLN A 546 -8.15 2.30 22.66
N LEU A 547 -7.80 1.64 21.55
CA LEU A 547 -6.69 1.99 20.67
C LEU A 547 -7.22 2.24 19.25
N ALA A 548 -6.86 3.38 18.69
CA ALA A 548 -6.99 3.64 17.25
C ALA A 548 -5.60 3.67 16.61
N VAL A 549 -5.42 2.84 15.59
CA VAL A 549 -4.22 2.77 14.76
C VAL A 549 -4.59 3.22 13.36
N THR A 550 -3.96 4.30 12.89
CA THR A 550 -4.14 4.81 11.52
C THR A 550 -2.86 4.58 10.73
N TYR A 551 -2.96 4.09 9.50
CA TYR A 551 -1.82 3.98 8.59
C TYR A 551 -2.07 4.70 7.26
N LEU A 552 -1.08 5.40 6.75
CA LEU A 552 -1.11 6.05 5.44
C LEU A 552 0.12 5.64 4.65
N GLY A 553 -0.08 4.83 3.63
CA GLY A 553 0.98 4.42 2.73
C GLY A 553 1.37 5.54 1.76
N LYS A 554 2.66 5.72 1.57
CA LYS A 554 3.28 6.58 0.55
C LYS A 554 4.15 5.73 -0.37
N ARG A 555 4.70 6.32 -1.43
CA ARG A 555 5.52 5.59 -2.42
C ARG A 555 6.63 4.77 -1.77
N ASP A 556 7.35 5.33 -0.79
CA ASP A 556 8.56 4.78 -0.18
C ASP A 556 8.52 4.68 1.37
N LYS A 557 7.38 4.97 1.99
CA LYS A 557 7.17 4.81 3.43
C LYS A 557 5.72 4.57 3.79
N VAL A 558 5.45 4.13 5.02
CA VAL A 558 4.12 4.17 5.63
C VAL A 558 4.19 4.99 6.90
N CYS A 559 3.29 5.97 7.04
CA CYS A 559 3.11 6.72 8.28
C CYS A 559 2.11 5.99 9.16
N ILE A 560 2.48 5.72 10.41
CA ILE A 560 1.63 5.10 11.44
C ILE A 560 1.33 6.12 12.52
N VAL A 561 0.06 6.22 12.91
CA VAL A 561 -0.44 7.06 14.01
C VAL A 561 -1.14 6.18 15.03
N LEU A 562 -0.69 6.23 16.28
CA LEU A 562 -1.29 5.51 17.41
C LEU A 562 -1.98 6.51 18.32
N ASN A 563 -3.23 6.24 18.69
CA ASN A 563 -4.01 7.02 19.66
C ASN A 563 -4.62 6.06 20.68
N GLY A 564 -4.11 6.09 21.92
CA GLY A 564 -4.49 5.14 22.96
C GLY A 564 -5.14 5.84 24.15
N LYS A 565 -6.19 5.24 24.70
CA LYS A 565 -6.88 5.72 25.91
C LYS A 565 -6.98 4.61 26.96
N GLY A 566 -6.95 5.00 28.24
CA GLY A 566 -6.99 4.07 29.36
C GLY A 566 -5.72 3.23 29.45
N SER A 567 -5.87 1.93 29.62
CA SER A 567 -4.77 0.95 29.66
C SER A 567 -3.85 1.04 28.44
N PHE A 568 -4.40 1.25 27.23
CA PHE A 568 -3.59 1.43 26.02
C PHE A 568 -2.72 2.68 26.04
N ALA A 569 -3.14 3.74 26.73
CA ALA A 569 -2.32 4.95 26.88
C ALA A 569 -1.04 4.66 27.66
N LEU A 570 -1.11 3.77 28.67
CA LEU A 570 0.02 3.40 29.52
C LEU A 570 1.05 2.53 28.80
N THR A 571 0.64 1.82 27.75
CA THR A 571 1.50 0.89 27.00
C THR A 571 1.82 1.37 25.58
N LEU A 572 1.43 2.61 25.22
CA LEU A 572 1.44 3.08 23.83
C LEU A 572 2.86 3.16 23.23
N GLU A 573 3.84 3.62 24.00
CA GLU A 573 5.24 3.72 23.58
C GLU A 573 5.84 2.32 23.34
N LYS A 574 5.63 1.39 24.28
CA LYS A 574 6.06 -0.01 24.12
C LYS A 574 5.40 -0.66 22.91
N LEU A 575 4.12 -0.38 22.66
CA LEU A 575 3.43 -0.85 21.46
C LEU A 575 4.07 -0.28 20.19
N GLN A 576 4.41 1.02 20.18
CA GLN A 576 5.09 1.69 19.07
C GLN A 576 6.44 1.03 18.74
N GLU A 577 7.24 0.73 19.77
CA GLU A 577 8.54 0.06 19.63
C GLU A 577 8.39 -1.32 18.99
N ASN A 578 7.51 -2.16 19.56
CA ASN A 578 7.23 -3.49 19.02
C ASN A 578 6.67 -3.42 17.59
N LEU A 579 5.78 -2.47 17.30
CA LEU A 579 5.17 -2.31 15.98
C LEU A 579 6.17 -1.86 14.92
N LYS A 580 7.11 -0.97 15.25
CA LYS A 580 8.19 -0.57 14.33
C LYS A 580 9.03 -1.77 13.88
N VAL A 581 9.38 -2.66 14.80
CA VAL A 581 10.16 -3.87 14.51
C VAL A 581 9.33 -4.86 13.69
N ASN A 582 8.12 -5.19 14.16
CA ASN A 582 7.26 -6.19 13.53
C ASN A 582 6.77 -5.77 12.14
N LEU A 583 6.57 -4.47 11.89
CA LEU A 583 6.26 -3.99 10.54
C LEU A 583 7.40 -4.35 9.58
N LYS A 584 8.66 -4.16 9.95
CA LYS A 584 9.81 -4.51 9.09
C LYS A 584 9.94 -6.03 8.86
N LEU A 585 9.80 -6.83 9.91
CA LEU A 585 9.94 -8.29 9.82
C LEU A 585 8.82 -8.93 8.99
N VAL A 586 7.57 -8.59 9.28
CA VAL A 586 6.43 -9.14 8.54
C VAL A 586 6.37 -8.58 7.10
N MET A 587 6.89 -7.37 6.85
CA MET A 587 7.02 -6.83 5.48
C MET A 587 7.88 -7.74 4.62
N LEU A 588 9.01 -8.22 5.14
CA LEU A 588 9.91 -9.13 4.42
C LEU A 588 9.24 -10.49 4.11
N LEU A 589 8.35 -10.97 4.98
CA LEU A 589 7.52 -12.15 4.68
C LEU A 589 6.48 -11.85 3.61
N ALA A 590 5.79 -10.70 3.70
CA ALA A 590 4.79 -10.27 2.73
C ALA A 590 5.39 -10.02 1.34
N VAL A 591 6.61 -9.50 1.25
CA VAL A 591 7.35 -9.33 -0.02
C VAL A 591 7.68 -10.67 -0.65
N ARG A 592 8.17 -11.65 0.12
CA ARG A 592 8.40 -13.02 -0.37
C ARG A 592 7.11 -13.64 -0.88
N TYR A 593 6.02 -13.50 -0.14
CA TYR A 593 4.69 -13.93 -0.57
C TYR A 593 4.27 -13.28 -1.90
N ALA A 594 4.43 -11.97 -2.03
CA ALA A 594 4.09 -11.24 -3.25
C ALA A 594 4.93 -11.70 -4.45
N ILE A 595 6.24 -11.89 -4.26
CA ILE A 595 7.14 -12.42 -5.29
C ILE A 595 6.71 -13.81 -5.73
N ALA A 596 6.44 -14.73 -4.78
CA ALA A 596 5.96 -16.07 -5.11
C ALA A 596 4.63 -16.06 -5.88
N CYS A 597 3.73 -15.11 -5.58
CA CYS A 597 2.49 -14.93 -6.33
C CYS A 597 2.76 -14.43 -7.76
N GLN A 598 3.64 -13.44 -7.92
CA GLN A 598 3.98 -12.87 -9.24
C GLN A 598 4.64 -13.91 -10.15
N MET A 599 5.54 -14.73 -9.59
CA MET A 599 6.20 -15.84 -10.28
C MET A 599 5.25 -17.03 -10.58
N GLY A 600 4.01 -17.02 -10.07
CA GLY A 600 3.10 -18.17 -10.19
C GLY A 600 3.56 -19.41 -9.43
N ALA A 601 4.38 -19.24 -8.38
CA ALA A 601 5.03 -20.33 -7.66
C ALA A 601 4.31 -20.79 -6.39
N LEU A 602 3.31 -20.02 -5.94
CA LEU A 602 2.70 -20.20 -4.62
C LEU A 602 2.15 -21.61 -4.41
N GLU A 603 1.42 -22.17 -5.37
CA GLU A 603 0.90 -23.54 -5.25
C GLU A 603 2.01 -24.59 -5.14
N CYS A 604 3.10 -24.42 -5.87
CA CYS A 604 4.26 -25.31 -5.83
C CYS A 604 4.93 -25.28 -4.45
N LEU A 605 5.24 -24.07 -3.96
CA LEU A 605 5.88 -23.88 -2.66
C LEU A 605 5.03 -24.43 -1.50
N LEU A 606 3.72 -24.23 -1.55
CA LEU A 606 2.80 -24.72 -0.51
C LEU A 606 2.64 -26.24 -0.52
N LYS A 607 2.79 -26.91 -1.67
CA LYS A 607 2.73 -28.38 -1.78
C LYS A 607 4.00 -29.08 -1.30
N GLN A 608 5.19 -28.50 -1.52
CA GLN A 608 6.45 -29.09 -1.06
C GLN A 608 6.51 -29.25 0.47
N GLY A 609 5.89 -28.34 1.23
CA GLY A 609 5.78 -28.45 2.69
C GLY A 609 4.93 -29.62 3.20
N HIS A 610 4.09 -30.23 2.35
CA HIS A 610 3.33 -31.44 2.70
C HIS A 610 4.13 -32.74 2.55
N THR A 611 5.13 -32.77 1.67
CA THR A 611 5.93 -33.97 1.38
C THR A 611 6.96 -34.30 2.46
N GLU A 612 7.36 -33.33 3.29
CA GLU A 612 8.32 -33.55 4.40
C GLU A 612 7.65 -33.96 5.73
N LYS A 613 6.32 -33.91 5.82
CA LYS A 613 5.56 -34.35 7.01
C LYS A 613 4.50 -35.38 6.62
N MET A 614 4.92 -36.58 6.23
CA MET A 614 4.04 -37.76 6.24
C MET A 614 4.48 -38.75 7.32
N ASN A 615 3.89 -38.60 8.50
CA ASN A 615 3.41 -39.69 9.33
C ASN A 615 2.35 -39.14 10.30
N GLY A 616 1.07 -39.44 10.02
CA GLY A 616 -0.02 -39.35 11.00
C GLY A 616 -1.14 -38.36 10.68
N GLU A 617 -2.23 -38.92 10.13
CA GLU A 617 -3.63 -38.46 10.12
C GLU A 617 -4.15 -37.60 8.95
N ILE A 618 -5.18 -38.16 8.31
CA ILE A 618 -5.83 -37.76 7.06
C ILE A 618 -7.06 -36.91 7.39
N TYR A 619 -7.18 -35.74 6.78
CA TYR A 619 -8.46 -35.04 6.63
C TYR A 619 -8.91 -35.10 5.17
N HIS A 620 -10.01 -35.79 4.92
CA HIS A 620 -10.67 -35.87 3.62
C HIS A 620 -11.49 -34.61 3.34
N CYS A 621 -11.35 -34.06 2.13
CA CYS A 621 -12.36 -33.18 1.53
C CYS A 621 -12.72 -33.75 0.14
N ALA A 622 -14.01 -34.04 -0.05
CA ALA A 622 -14.64 -34.44 -1.32
C ALA A 622 -14.60 -33.25 -2.30
N GLU A 623 -14.54 -33.36 -3.63
CA GLU A 623 -14.95 -34.37 -4.60
C GLU A 623 -14.16 -34.08 -5.91
N SER A 624 -13.80 -35.09 -6.69
CA SER A 624 -13.22 -34.91 -8.05
C SER A 624 -13.84 -35.91 -9.03
N PRO A 625 -14.00 -35.57 -10.33
CA PRO A 625 -14.51 -36.50 -11.31
C PRO A 625 -13.42 -37.43 -11.86
N LYS A 626 -13.84 -38.69 -11.98
CA LYS A 626 -13.17 -39.93 -12.41
C LYS A 626 -12.07 -39.79 -13.47
N LYS A 627 -10.89 -40.37 -13.18
CA LYS A 627 -9.89 -40.82 -14.18
C LYS A 627 -9.70 -42.34 -14.12
N HIS A 628 -9.54 -42.92 -15.31
CA HIS A 628 -9.31 -44.33 -15.59
C HIS A 628 -8.02 -44.87 -14.94
N LYS A 629 -8.09 -46.13 -14.50
CA LYS A 629 -7.06 -46.92 -13.85
C LYS A 629 -6.02 -47.40 -14.88
N ILE A 630 -4.75 -47.00 -14.72
CA ILE A 630 -3.60 -47.72 -15.28
C ILE A 630 -2.73 -48.12 -14.09
N THR A 631 -2.50 -49.42 -13.96
CA THR A 631 -1.70 -50.05 -12.92
C THR A 631 -0.23 -50.10 -13.34
N SER A 632 0.68 -49.61 -12.49
CA SER A 632 2.11 -49.93 -12.54
C SER A 632 2.65 -50.13 -11.12
N GLU A 633 3.29 -51.28 -10.91
CA GLU A 633 3.98 -51.71 -9.69
C GLU A 633 5.22 -50.84 -9.35
N PRO A 634 5.71 -50.86 -8.09
CA PRO A 634 6.74 -49.95 -7.62
C PRO A 634 8.14 -50.44 -7.98
N THR A 635 8.87 -49.68 -8.80
CA THR A 635 10.30 -49.89 -9.03
C THR A 635 11.12 -49.17 -7.96
N THR A 636 11.89 -49.97 -7.23
CA THR A 636 12.94 -49.57 -6.28
C THR A 636 14.17 -48.99 -6.99
N GLY A 637 14.66 -47.83 -6.53
CA GLY A 637 16.05 -47.36 -6.71
C GLY A 637 16.43 -46.72 -8.05
N MET A 638 16.21 -45.40 -8.19
CA MET A 638 16.94 -44.56 -9.17
C MET A 638 17.28 -43.22 -8.52
N SER A 639 18.53 -42.77 -8.65
CA SER A 639 18.96 -41.40 -8.34
C SER A 639 18.18 -40.40 -9.21
N PRO A 640 17.93 -39.17 -8.73
CA PRO A 640 17.34 -38.14 -9.56
C PRO A 640 18.36 -37.66 -10.61
N ASP A 641 18.38 -38.31 -11.78
CA ASP A 641 19.23 -37.99 -12.93
C ASP A 641 18.72 -36.73 -13.67
N HIS A 642 18.75 -35.57 -13.01
CA HIS A 642 18.53 -34.28 -13.65
C HIS A 642 19.35 -33.18 -12.98
N THR A 643 19.76 -32.21 -13.80
CA THR A 643 20.53 -31.05 -13.38
C THR A 643 19.85 -29.79 -13.89
N LEU A 644 19.68 -28.79 -13.04
CA LEU A 644 19.20 -27.45 -13.43
C LEU A 644 20.11 -26.42 -12.78
N VAL A 645 20.60 -25.48 -13.56
CA VAL A 645 21.36 -24.32 -13.07
C VAL A 645 20.71 -23.06 -13.63
N ILE A 646 20.56 -22.05 -12.79
CA ILE A 646 20.00 -20.75 -13.16
C ILE A 646 20.88 -19.62 -12.65
N HIS A 647 20.85 -18.47 -13.33
CA HIS A 647 21.43 -17.22 -12.84
C HIS A 647 20.44 -16.05 -12.93
N GLY A 648 20.52 -15.16 -11.94
CA GLY A 648 19.91 -13.83 -11.94
C GLY A 648 20.81 -12.73 -12.53
N GLY A 649 22.00 -13.12 -13.01
CA GLY A 649 22.95 -12.28 -13.72
C GLY A 649 24.25 -12.00 -12.95
N ALA A 650 25.20 -11.45 -13.69
CA ALA A 650 26.52 -11.02 -13.21
C ALA A 650 26.63 -9.48 -13.29
N GLY A 651 27.21 -8.86 -12.26
CA GLY A 651 27.33 -7.40 -12.13
C GLY A 651 28.69 -6.97 -11.58
N GLU A 652 29.10 -5.73 -11.89
CA GLU A 652 30.40 -5.23 -11.47
C GLU A 652 30.49 -5.03 -9.96
N GLU A 653 29.57 -4.32 -9.32
CA GLU A 653 29.68 -4.09 -7.88
C GLU A 653 28.31 -3.79 -7.29
N MET A 654 27.93 -4.47 -6.20
CA MET A 654 26.63 -4.22 -5.57
C MET A 654 26.68 -4.42 -4.05
N MET A 655 26.51 -3.32 -3.33
CA MET A 655 26.36 -3.35 -1.88
C MET A 655 24.93 -3.78 -1.52
N LEU A 656 24.76 -5.03 -1.12
CA LEU A 656 23.48 -5.53 -0.58
C LEU A 656 23.61 -5.82 0.91
N ASN A 657 22.62 -5.37 1.68
CA ASN A 657 22.45 -5.78 3.06
C ASN A 657 21.85 -7.21 3.14
N PRO A 658 21.97 -7.88 4.30
CA PRO A 658 21.49 -9.26 4.47
C PRO A 658 20.01 -9.47 4.17
N HIS A 659 19.15 -8.48 4.44
CA HIS A 659 17.71 -8.60 4.17
C HIS A 659 17.43 -8.64 2.66
N VAL A 660 18.11 -7.82 1.88
CA VAL A 660 17.97 -7.81 0.41
C VAL A 660 18.50 -9.11 -0.18
N ILE A 661 19.66 -9.61 0.31
CA ILE A 661 20.22 -10.91 -0.08
C ILE A 661 19.19 -12.02 0.14
N GLY A 662 18.62 -12.11 1.35
CA GLY A 662 17.66 -13.16 1.67
C GLY A 662 16.33 -13.07 0.90
N VAL A 663 15.99 -11.93 0.26
CA VAL A 663 14.84 -11.82 -0.65
C VAL A 663 15.23 -12.24 -2.07
N ILE A 664 16.43 -11.90 -2.53
CA ILE A 664 16.99 -12.36 -3.81
C ILE A 664 17.15 -13.89 -3.80
N GLU A 665 17.73 -14.46 -2.76
CA GLU A 665 17.88 -15.91 -2.59
C GLU A 665 16.52 -16.61 -2.59
N PHE A 666 15.52 -16.04 -1.90
CA PHE A 666 14.16 -16.57 -1.96
C PHE A 666 13.60 -16.56 -3.39
N ALA A 667 13.80 -15.48 -4.15
CA ALA A 667 13.34 -15.36 -5.52
C ALA A 667 14.04 -16.37 -6.46
N LEU A 668 15.37 -16.53 -6.33
CA LEU A 668 16.14 -17.55 -7.06
C LEU A 668 15.68 -18.96 -6.71
N GLN A 669 15.54 -19.28 -5.42
CA GLN A 669 15.03 -20.57 -4.97
C GLN A 669 13.65 -20.86 -5.56
N THR A 670 12.78 -19.84 -5.60
CA THR A 670 11.43 -19.97 -6.14
C THR A 670 11.45 -20.30 -7.64
N ALA A 671 12.28 -19.60 -8.43
CA ALA A 671 12.45 -19.87 -9.86
C ALA A 671 13.09 -21.24 -10.14
N LEU A 672 14.08 -21.64 -9.31
CA LEU A 672 14.70 -22.96 -9.38
C LEU A 672 13.66 -24.05 -9.09
N THR A 673 12.89 -23.91 -8.00
CA THR A 673 11.86 -24.86 -7.61
C THR A 673 10.82 -25.08 -8.71
N LEU A 674 10.40 -24.03 -9.42
CA LEU A 674 9.47 -24.16 -10.54
C LEU A 674 10.03 -24.98 -11.70
N GLY A 675 11.28 -24.76 -12.08
CA GLY A 675 11.95 -25.55 -13.13
C GLY A 675 12.23 -26.99 -12.67
N SER A 676 12.73 -27.17 -11.45
CA SER A 676 13.02 -28.50 -10.89
C SER A 676 11.76 -29.34 -10.74
N GLN A 677 10.60 -28.74 -10.43
CA GLN A 677 9.33 -29.46 -10.39
C GLN A 677 8.95 -30.05 -11.76
N VAL A 678 9.22 -29.33 -12.86
CA VAL A 678 9.01 -29.86 -14.21
C VAL A 678 9.86 -31.11 -14.42
N LEU A 679 11.16 -31.06 -14.11
CA LEU A 679 12.07 -32.21 -14.26
C LEU A 679 11.71 -33.39 -13.35
N GLN A 680 11.32 -33.13 -12.11
CA GLN A 680 10.89 -34.14 -11.14
C GLN A 680 9.65 -34.89 -11.61
N GLN A 681 8.69 -34.18 -12.23
CA GLN A 681 7.48 -34.76 -12.81
C GLN A 681 7.72 -35.44 -14.15
N GLY A 682 8.95 -35.40 -14.66
CA GLY A 682 9.28 -35.95 -15.96
C GLY A 682 8.83 -35.06 -17.13
N GLY A 683 8.96 -33.75 -17.00
CA GLY A 683 8.95 -32.82 -18.13
C GLY A 683 10.35 -32.63 -18.72
N ARG A 684 10.42 -32.07 -19.93
CA ARG A 684 11.67 -31.86 -20.68
C ARG A 684 12.50 -30.71 -20.12
N SER A 685 13.81 -30.74 -20.35
CA SER A 685 14.76 -29.67 -20.02
C SER A 685 14.32 -28.32 -20.58
N LEU A 686 13.84 -28.33 -21.82
CA LEU A 686 13.32 -27.15 -22.53
C LEU A 686 12.16 -26.46 -21.79
N ASP A 687 11.27 -27.23 -21.19
CA ASP A 687 10.13 -26.68 -20.43
C ASP A 687 10.59 -26.19 -19.05
N ALA A 688 11.57 -26.87 -18.43
CA ALA A 688 12.16 -26.48 -17.17
C ALA A 688 12.90 -25.13 -17.26
N VAL A 689 13.77 -24.95 -18.27
CA VAL A 689 14.50 -23.68 -18.45
C VAL A 689 13.56 -22.53 -18.78
N GLN A 690 12.53 -22.77 -19.60
CA GLN A 690 11.51 -21.76 -19.87
C GLN A 690 10.80 -21.36 -18.58
N LYS A 691 10.40 -22.33 -17.75
CA LYS A 691 9.64 -22.07 -16.52
C LYS A 691 10.46 -21.28 -15.49
N SER A 692 11.75 -21.59 -15.35
CA SER A 692 12.64 -20.85 -14.47
C SER A 692 12.87 -19.42 -14.95
N VAL A 693 13.16 -19.21 -16.23
CA VAL A 693 13.38 -17.86 -16.78
C VAL A 693 12.10 -17.03 -16.75
N GLU A 694 10.93 -17.61 -17.05
CA GLU A 694 9.63 -16.95 -16.93
C GLU A 694 9.41 -16.42 -15.50
N ALA A 695 9.75 -17.21 -14.48
CA ALA A 695 9.64 -16.79 -13.09
C ALA A 695 10.57 -15.60 -12.78
N LEU A 696 11.81 -15.62 -13.29
CA LEU A 696 12.75 -14.51 -13.10
C LEU A 696 12.27 -13.22 -13.80
N GLU A 697 11.66 -13.33 -14.99
CA GLU A 697 11.06 -12.19 -15.71
C GLU A 697 9.88 -11.56 -14.95
N ASP A 698 9.17 -12.35 -14.14
CA ASP A 698 8.03 -11.89 -13.33
C ASP A 698 8.45 -11.22 -12.00
N CYS A 699 9.76 -11.06 -11.75
CA CYS A 699 10.30 -10.51 -10.52
C CYS A 699 11.10 -9.22 -10.75
N PHE A 700 10.71 -8.15 -10.06
CA PHE A 700 11.31 -6.81 -10.19
C PHE A 700 12.81 -6.73 -9.81
N LEU A 701 13.35 -7.74 -9.12
CA LEU A 701 14.73 -7.78 -8.66
C LEU A 701 15.73 -8.07 -9.79
N PHE A 702 15.28 -8.69 -10.88
CA PHE A 702 16.16 -9.12 -11.97
C PHE A 702 15.99 -8.23 -13.21
N ASN A 703 17.05 -8.04 -13.98
CA ASN A 703 17.01 -7.24 -15.21
C ASN A 703 16.40 -8.03 -16.39
N ALA A 704 15.16 -8.47 -16.23
CA ALA A 704 14.36 -9.13 -17.26
C ALA A 704 12.88 -8.92 -16.96
N GLY A 705 12.04 -8.86 -18.00
CA GLY A 705 10.61 -8.60 -17.84
C GLY A 705 10.35 -7.41 -16.91
N LYS A 706 9.58 -7.63 -15.84
CA LYS A 706 9.12 -6.63 -14.86
C LYS A 706 10.23 -5.76 -14.26
N GLY A 707 11.47 -6.24 -14.21
CA GLY A 707 12.62 -5.51 -13.67
C GLY A 707 13.62 -5.03 -14.73
N SER A 708 13.26 -5.05 -16.02
CA SER A 708 14.15 -4.65 -17.10
C SER A 708 14.64 -3.21 -16.96
N VAL A 709 15.90 -2.99 -17.36
CA VAL A 709 16.52 -1.66 -17.40
C VAL A 709 15.92 -0.81 -18.52
N PHE A 710 16.10 0.51 -18.38
CA PHE A 710 15.71 1.48 -19.39
C PHE A 710 16.83 1.73 -20.40
N ASN A 711 16.47 1.96 -21.65
CA ASN A 711 17.35 2.55 -22.67
C ASN A 711 17.53 4.07 -22.40
N LYS A 712 18.39 4.73 -23.17
CA LYS A 712 18.68 6.17 -23.00
C LYS A 712 17.46 7.08 -23.16
N ASP A 713 16.40 6.61 -23.81
CA ASP A 713 15.16 7.35 -24.05
C ASP A 713 14.12 7.10 -22.93
N GLY A 714 14.50 6.38 -21.87
CA GLY A 714 13.62 6.07 -20.75
C GLY A 714 12.58 4.98 -21.05
N LYS A 715 12.83 4.12 -22.06
CA LYS A 715 11.93 3.00 -22.44
C LYS A 715 12.58 1.65 -22.21
N ASN A 716 11.79 0.63 -21.92
CA ASN A 716 12.26 -0.75 -21.85
C ASN A 716 12.24 -1.41 -23.23
N GLU A 717 13.31 -2.10 -23.60
CA GLU A 717 13.43 -2.91 -24.81
C GLU A 717 14.09 -4.23 -24.43
N MET A 718 13.35 -5.33 -24.51
CA MET A 718 13.77 -6.62 -23.97
C MET A 718 14.16 -7.59 -25.08
N GLU A 719 14.98 -8.58 -24.73
CA GLU A 719 15.38 -9.66 -25.61
C GLU A 719 15.48 -10.98 -24.85
N ALA A 720 15.20 -12.08 -25.53
CA ALA A 720 15.27 -13.42 -24.97
C ALA A 720 15.50 -14.48 -26.05
N THR A 721 16.13 -15.58 -25.67
CA THR A 721 16.40 -16.75 -26.53
C THR A 721 16.17 -18.03 -25.76
N ILE A 722 15.65 -19.04 -26.45
CA ILE A 722 15.57 -20.41 -25.96
C ILE A 722 16.13 -21.38 -27.02
N VAL A 723 16.87 -22.39 -26.58
CA VAL A 723 17.54 -23.39 -27.44
C VAL A 723 17.23 -24.80 -26.93
N ASP A 724 16.75 -25.66 -27.83
CA ASP A 724 16.57 -27.11 -27.62
C ASP A 724 17.77 -27.85 -28.18
N GLY A 725 18.64 -28.35 -27.30
CA GLY A 725 19.89 -29.01 -27.70
C GLY A 725 19.68 -30.28 -28.51
N ASN A 726 18.59 -31.04 -28.25
CA ASN A 726 18.33 -32.29 -28.96
C ASN A 726 17.97 -32.11 -30.43
N SER A 727 17.28 -31.02 -30.76
CA SER A 727 16.84 -30.74 -32.14
C SER A 727 17.63 -29.62 -32.80
N LEU A 728 18.53 -28.97 -32.06
CA LEU A 728 19.25 -27.75 -32.44
C LEU A 728 18.32 -26.60 -32.85
N ARG A 729 17.04 -26.67 -32.48
CA ARG A 729 16.07 -25.60 -32.74
C ARG A 729 16.25 -24.49 -31.73
N SER A 730 16.09 -23.27 -32.20
CA SER A 730 16.13 -22.07 -31.37
C SER A 730 15.05 -21.08 -31.79
N GLY A 731 14.69 -20.21 -30.86
CA GLY A 731 13.87 -19.04 -31.13
C GLY A 731 14.31 -17.89 -30.26
N SER A 732 14.28 -16.70 -30.85
CA SER A 732 14.75 -15.47 -30.23
C SER A 732 13.84 -14.31 -30.57
N VAL A 733 13.68 -13.40 -29.61
CA VAL A 733 13.08 -12.08 -29.80
C VAL A 733 14.02 -11.00 -29.30
N ALA A 734 14.02 -9.83 -29.94
CA ALA A 734 14.74 -8.67 -29.45
C ALA A 734 13.96 -7.37 -29.66
N CYS A 735 14.29 -6.34 -28.87
CA CYS A 735 13.67 -5.02 -28.91
C CYS A 735 12.14 -5.02 -28.72
N VAL A 736 11.57 -6.04 -28.05
CA VAL A 736 10.15 -6.07 -27.71
C VAL A 736 9.86 -5.15 -26.51
N GLN A 737 8.70 -4.50 -26.51
CA GLN A 737 8.35 -3.45 -25.54
C GLN A 737 7.07 -3.75 -24.77
N SER A 738 6.17 -4.58 -25.30
CA SER A 738 4.88 -4.89 -24.67
C SER A 738 4.72 -6.35 -24.22
N VAL A 739 5.71 -7.20 -24.47
CA VAL A 739 5.68 -8.63 -24.15
C VAL A 739 5.99 -8.86 -22.68
N LYS A 740 5.00 -9.29 -21.90
CA LYS A 740 5.15 -9.56 -20.45
C LYS A 740 6.32 -10.50 -20.12
N ASN A 741 6.40 -11.63 -20.82
CA ASN A 741 7.40 -12.68 -20.61
C ASN A 741 8.15 -12.96 -21.93
N PRO A 742 9.25 -12.24 -22.22
CA PRO A 742 10.04 -12.41 -23.45
C PRO A 742 10.45 -13.86 -23.77
N ILE A 743 10.76 -14.69 -22.77
CA ILE A 743 11.16 -16.09 -23.01
C ILE A 743 10.05 -16.94 -23.64
N LYS A 744 8.78 -16.67 -23.31
CA LYS A 744 7.64 -17.33 -23.97
C LYS A 744 7.50 -16.87 -25.42
N ALA A 745 7.78 -15.61 -25.70
CA ALA A 745 7.78 -15.11 -27.07
C ALA A 745 8.90 -15.76 -27.89
N ALA A 746 10.09 -15.92 -27.32
CA ALA A 746 11.19 -16.68 -27.93
C ALA A 746 10.79 -18.12 -28.24
N ARG A 747 10.10 -18.81 -27.32
CA ARG A 747 9.52 -20.16 -27.57
C ARG A 747 8.51 -20.15 -28.71
N CYS A 748 7.64 -19.13 -28.77
CA CYS A 748 6.66 -19.01 -29.86
C CYS A 748 7.35 -18.84 -31.22
N VAL A 749 8.42 -18.06 -31.31
CA VAL A 749 9.23 -17.93 -32.53
C VAL A 749 9.79 -19.29 -32.94
N MET A 750 10.38 -20.04 -32.00
CA MET A 750 10.92 -21.38 -32.26
C MET A 750 9.85 -22.34 -32.78
N GLU A 751 8.65 -22.34 -32.20
CA GLU A 751 7.62 -23.34 -32.46
C GLU A 751 6.65 -23.01 -33.59
N LYS A 752 6.37 -21.72 -33.80
CA LYS A 752 5.28 -21.24 -34.66
C LYS A 752 5.76 -20.42 -35.86
N SER A 753 7.08 -20.31 -36.06
CA SER A 753 7.67 -19.63 -37.22
C SER A 753 8.72 -20.50 -37.91
N SER A 754 9.09 -20.12 -39.14
CA SER A 754 10.25 -20.68 -39.85
C SER A 754 11.55 -19.92 -39.57
N HIS A 755 11.53 -18.97 -38.63
CA HIS A 755 12.64 -18.07 -38.33
C HIS A 755 13.20 -18.36 -36.94
N SER A 756 14.49 -18.11 -36.75
CA SER A 756 15.14 -18.27 -35.43
C SER A 756 15.18 -16.97 -34.62
N LEU A 757 15.05 -15.81 -35.26
CA LEU A 757 15.09 -14.50 -34.61
C LEU A 757 14.13 -13.53 -35.31
N ILE A 758 13.28 -12.87 -34.52
CA ILE A 758 12.39 -11.78 -34.97
C ILE A 758 12.56 -10.60 -34.01
N VAL A 759 12.55 -9.35 -34.50
CA VAL A 759 12.87 -8.18 -33.67
C VAL A 759 11.82 -7.06 -33.77
N GLY A 760 11.75 -6.24 -32.73
CA GLY A 760 10.97 -5.01 -32.64
C GLY A 760 9.49 -5.22 -32.96
N ASP A 761 8.92 -4.27 -33.69
CA ASP A 761 7.50 -4.27 -34.08
C ASP A 761 7.12 -5.55 -34.85
N GLY A 762 8.02 -6.09 -35.68
CA GLY A 762 7.77 -7.34 -36.42
C GLY A 762 7.63 -8.56 -35.50
N ALA A 763 8.34 -8.59 -34.37
CA ALA A 763 8.16 -9.63 -33.36
C ALA A 763 6.80 -9.47 -32.65
N GLU A 764 6.40 -8.25 -32.34
CA GLU A 764 5.10 -7.99 -31.72
C GLU A 764 3.93 -8.31 -32.64
N GLU A 765 4.02 -7.94 -33.93
CA GLU A 765 3.04 -8.28 -34.96
C GLU A 765 2.90 -9.80 -35.12
N PHE A 766 4.03 -10.52 -35.18
CA PHE A 766 4.03 -11.98 -35.24
C PHE A 766 3.29 -12.58 -34.04
N LEU A 767 3.60 -12.15 -32.81
CA LEU A 767 2.95 -12.65 -31.59
C LEU A 767 1.47 -12.30 -31.54
N GLN A 768 1.07 -11.13 -32.03
CA GLN A 768 -0.32 -10.69 -32.10
C GLN A 768 -1.16 -11.46 -33.13
N GLY A 769 -0.51 -12.07 -34.13
CA GLY A 769 -1.12 -12.91 -35.14
C GLY A 769 -1.39 -14.36 -34.69
N LEU A 770 -0.86 -14.78 -33.53
CA LEU A 770 -1.07 -16.13 -33.00
C LEU A 770 -2.46 -16.29 -32.36
N GLU A 771 -3.06 -17.48 -32.51
CA GLU A 771 -4.35 -17.81 -31.89
C GLU A 771 -4.28 -17.76 -30.35
N GLU A 772 -3.18 -18.27 -29.76
CA GLU A 772 -2.93 -18.32 -28.31
C GLU A 772 -2.06 -17.15 -27.82
N LYS A 773 -2.39 -15.93 -28.23
CA LYS A 773 -1.58 -14.76 -27.87
C LYS A 773 -1.70 -14.33 -26.41
N GLY A 774 -0.56 -14.01 -25.82
CA GLY A 774 -0.50 -13.31 -24.54
C GLY A 774 -1.07 -11.89 -24.66
N LYS A 775 -1.68 -11.38 -23.58
CA LYS A 775 -2.09 -9.97 -23.54
C LYS A 775 -0.85 -9.08 -23.43
N PRO A 776 -0.68 -8.07 -24.32
CA PRO A 776 0.38 -7.09 -24.16
C PRO A 776 0.18 -6.33 -22.84
N VAL A 777 1.28 -5.92 -22.23
CA VAL A 777 1.29 -5.10 -21.00
C VAL A 777 1.85 -3.72 -21.31
N GLY A 778 1.45 -2.72 -20.53
CA GLY A 778 1.95 -1.36 -20.68
C GLY A 778 3.31 -1.15 -20.01
N PRO A 779 3.96 0.00 -20.26
CA PRO A 779 5.28 0.33 -19.72
C PRO A 779 5.31 0.34 -18.17
N GLU A 780 4.16 0.58 -17.52
CA GLU A 780 4.02 0.53 -16.07
C GLU A 780 4.31 -0.85 -15.47
N TYR A 781 4.14 -1.93 -16.24
CA TYR A 781 4.46 -3.28 -15.77
C TYR A 781 5.98 -3.48 -15.64
N PHE A 782 6.78 -2.91 -16.53
CA PHE A 782 8.25 -3.02 -16.55
C PHE A 782 8.96 -1.96 -15.71
N TYR A 783 8.22 -0.92 -15.30
CA TYR A 783 8.77 0.18 -14.52
C TYR A 783 9.11 -0.25 -13.10
N THR A 784 10.33 0.07 -12.67
CA THR A 784 10.74 0.01 -11.27
C THR A 784 11.54 1.26 -10.91
N ASP A 785 11.39 1.69 -9.66
CA ASP A 785 12.06 2.88 -9.13
C ASP A 785 13.58 2.69 -9.10
N ILE A 786 14.04 1.48 -8.74
CA ILE A 786 15.47 1.14 -8.74
C ILE A 786 16.10 1.30 -10.14
N ARG A 787 15.44 0.82 -11.20
CA ARG A 787 15.95 0.93 -12.58
C ARG A 787 15.90 2.35 -13.11
N GLN A 788 14.90 3.13 -12.70
CA GLN A 788 14.82 4.53 -13.07
C GLN A 788 15.97 5.33 -12.44
N ARG A 789 16.31 5.06 -11.17
CA ARG A 789 17.46 5.67 -10.50
C ARG A 789 18.78 5.28 -11.17
N GLU A 790 18.94 4.02 -11.56
CA GLU A 790 20.11 3.55 -12.32
C GLU A 790 20.28 4.31 -13.64
N LEU A 791 19.20 4.49 -14.42
CA LEU A 791 19.24 5.28 -15.64
C LEU A 791 19.66 6.73 -15.35
N ASN A 792 19.04 7.37 -14.36
CA ASN A 792 19.33 8.76 -14.01
C ASN A 792 20.80 8.94 -13.58
N ALA A 793 21.34 7.99 -12.81
CA ALA A 793 22.74 7.99 -12.40
C ALA A 793 23.68 7.86 -13.62
N LYS A 794 23.36 6.95 -14.55
CA LYS A 794 24.14 6.75 -15.78
C LYS A 794 24.13 7.96 -16.69
N LEU A 795 22.96 8.59 -16.89
CA LEU A 795 22.84 9.81 -17.69
C LEU A 795 23.58 11.00 -17.05
N SER A 796 23.66 11.04 -15.72
CA SER A 796 24.36 12.12 -14.99
C SER A 796 25.88 11.95 -14.98
N ALA A 797 26.38 10.71 -14.88
CA ALA A 797 27.81 10.39 -14.84
C ALA A 797 28.46 10.22 -16.23
N GLY A 798 27.66 10.16 -17.30
CA GLY A 798 28.14 9.90 -18.66
C GLY A 798 28.70 8.49 -18.83
N ASN A 799 29.54 8.27 -19.85
CA ASN A 799 30.14 6.96 -20.17
C ASN A 799 31.11 6.42 -19.10
N ILE A 800 31.33 7.13 -18.00
CA ILE A 800 32.24 6.72 -16.92
C ILE A 800 31.55 5.73 -15.96
N SER A 801 30.21 5.71 -15.89
CA SER A 801 29.51 4.79 -15.00
C SER A 801 29.49 3.36 -15.55
N LYS A 802 29.99 2.43 -14.76
CA LYS A 802 29.96 0.99 -15.04
C LYS A 802 28.58 0.39 -14.75
N ASN A 803 28.30 -0.78 -15.32
CA ASN A 803 27.04 -1.48 -15.07
C ASN A 803 27.16 -2.36 -13.82
N ASN A 804 26.80 -1.76 -12.69
CA ASN A 804 26.97 -2.35 -11.37
C ASN A 804 25.99 -3.48 -11.06
N HIS A 805 24.76 -3.42 -11.57
CA HIS A 805 23.73 -4.42 -11.30
C HIS A 805 23.83 -5.65 -12.23
N PRO A 806 23.57 -6.87 -11.73
CA PRO A 806 23.33 -8.07 -12.53
C PRO A 806 22.43 -7.87 -13.76
N GLN A 807 22.91 -8.30 -14.93
CA GLN A 807 22.32 -7.91 -16.21
C GLN A 807 21.36 -8.92 -16.84
N THR A 808 21.76 -10.18 -17.02
CA THR A 808 20.96 -11.16 -17.78
C THR A 808 20.50 -12.27 -16.87
N VAL A 809 19.26 -12.74 -17.03
CA VAL A 809 18.80 -13.96 -16.37
C VAL A 809 18.93 -15.14 -17.32
N GLY A 810 19.18 -16.34 -16.78
CA GLY A 810 19.32 -17.52 -17.63
C GLY A 810 19.21 -18.84 -16.88
N ALA A 811 19.01 -19.91 -17.63
CA ALA A 811 18.86 -21.27 -17.14
C ALA A 811 19.44 -22.28 -18.13
N VAL A 812 20.08 -23.33 -17.62
CA VAL A 812 20.52 -24.52 -18.38
C VAL A 812 20.07 -25.77 -17.64
N ALA A 813 19.61 -26.79 -18.38
CA ALA A 813 19.10 -28.01 -17.76
C ALA A 813 19.46 -29.28 -18.55
N LEU A 814 19.73 -30.35 -17.81
CA LEU A 814 19.78 -31.74 -18.26
C LEU A 814 18.58 -32.48 -17.68
N ASP A 815 17.77 -33.08 -18.55
CA ASP A 815 16.64 -33.92 -18.15
C ASP A 815 16.96 -35.42 -18.16
N ARG A 816 16.04 -36.24 -17.66
CA ARG A 816 16.18 -37.71 -17.58
C ARG A 816 16.17 -38.43 -18.94
N TRP A 817 15.85 -37.74 -20.02
CA TRP A 817 15.96 -38.24 -21.39
C TRP A 817 17.31 -37.89 -22.02
N HIS A 818 18.26 -37.43 -21.21
CA HIS A 818 19.52 -36.85 -21.65
C HIS A 818 19.32 -35.65 -22.59
N GLY A 819 18.20 -34.95 -22.43
CA GLY A 819 17.92 -33.74 -23.18
C GLY A 819 18.51 -32.51 -22.53
N LEU A 820 19.13 -31.65 -23.33
CA LEU A 820 19.77 -30.42 -22.90
C LEU A 820 19.07 -29.19 -23.47
N ALA A 821 18.93 -28.15 -22.66
CA ALA A 821 18.33 -26.90 -23.10
C ALA A 821 18.94 -25.69 -22.39
N ALA A 822 18.88 -24.54 -23.06
CA ALA A 822 19.30 -23.26 -22.51
C ALA A 822 18.23 -22.19 -22.76
N ALA A 823 18.03 -21.28 -21.81
CA ALA A 823 17.16 -20.12 -21.93
C ALA A 823 17.83 -18.88 -21.30
N SER A 824 17.70 -17.72 -21.93
CA SER A 824 18.21 -16.45 -21.40
C SER A 824 17.26 -15.29 -21.74
N SER A 825 17.17 -14.29 -20.86
CA SER A 825 16.33 -13.10 -21.03
C SER A 825 16.97 -11.87 -20.38
N THR A 826 16.82 -10.69 -20.99
CA THR A 826 17.43 -9.46 -20.47
C THR A 826 16.72 -8.17 -20.93
N GLY A 827 16.83 -7.12 -20.12
CA GLY A 827 16.61 -5.73 -20.56
C GLY A 827 17.84 -5.11 -21.25
N GLY A 828 18.99 -5.78 -21.24
CA GLY A 828 20.27 -5.33 -21.77
C GLY A 828 21.03 -4.41 -20.82
N LEU A 829 21.89 -3.55 -21.37
CA LEU A 829 22.67 -2.58 -20.61
C LEU A 829 21.83 -1.35 -20.25
N VAL A 830 21.94 -0.85 -19.01
CA VAL A 830 21.31 0.41 -18.59
C VAL A 830 21.69 1.52 -19.57
N GLY A 831 20.74 2.35 -20.00
CA GLY A 831 21.02 3.49 -20.89
C GLY A 831 21.50 3.10 -22.30
N LYS A 832 21.29 1.86 -22.74
CA LYS A 832 21.63 1.42 -24.11
C LYS A 832 20.96 2.30 -25.17
N LEU A 833 21.51 2.29 -26.38
CA LEU A 833 20.85 2.89 -27.54
C LEU A 833 19.56 2.14 -27.87
N LYS A 834 18.54 2.88 -28.29
CA LYS A 834 17.30 2.30 -28.82
C LYS A 834 17.63 1.32 -29.96
N GLY A 835 17.05 0.13 -29.92
CA GLY A 835 17.28 -0.90 -30.94
C GLY A 835 18.60 -1.67 -30.80
N ARG A 836 19.39 -1.44 -29.73
CA ARG A 836 20.59 -2.25 -29.46
C ARG A 836 20.19 -3.67 -29.07
N VAL A 837 20.69 -4.64 -29.82
CA VAL A 837 20.53 -6.09 -29.61
C VAL A 837 21.82 -6.68 -29.03
N GLY A 838 21.68 -7.56 -28.03
CA GLY A 838 22.80 -8.20 -27.34
C GLY A 838 23.08 -9.64 -27.70
N ASP A 839 24.07 -10.18 -27.00
CA ASP A 839 24.48 -11.58 -27.04
C ASP A 839 23.35 -12.53 -26.65
N THR A 840 22.44 -12.10 -25.76
CA THR A 840 21.27 -12.88 -25.35
C THR A 840 20.36 -13.24 -26.52
N ALA A 841 20.22 -12.37 -27.53
CA ALA A 841 19.38 -12.62 -28.70
C ALA A 841 20.07 -13.46 -29.80
N VAL A 842 21.37 -13.76 -29.64
CA VAL A 842 22.20 -14.38 -30.68
C VAL A 842 22.78 -15.71 -30.18
N VAL A 843 22.26 -16.80 -30.73
CA VAL A 843 22.77 -18.16 -30.45
C VAL A 843 24.25 -18.26 -30.84
N GLY A 844 25.06 -18.82 -29.95
CA GLY A 844 26.51 -18.92 -30.08
C GLY A 844 27.29 -17.73 -29.50
N ALA A 845 26.62 -16.58 -29.24
CA ALA A 845 27.24 -15.47 -28.53
C ALA A 845 27.09 -15.62 -27.01
N GLY A 846 25.87 -15.41 -26.49
CA GLY A 846 25.57 -15.48 -25.06
C GLY A 846 24.87 -16.76 -24.60
N ILE A 847 24.38 -17.56 -25.53
CA ILE A 847 23.58 -18.76 -25.24
C ILE A 847 23.82 -19.82 -26.31
N TYR A 848 23.91 -21.08 -25.90
CA TYR A 848 24.08 -22.21 -26.83
C TYR A 848 23.62 -23.52 -26.17
N ALA A 849 23.05 -24.44 -26.95
CA ALA A 849 22.82 -25.81 -26.51
C ALA A 849 22.85 -26.77 -27.71
N ASP A 850 23.41 -27.95 -27.49
CA ASP A 850 23.35 -29.10 -28.39
C ASP A 850 23.10 -30.39 -27.61
N ASP A 851 23.31 -31.54 -28.25
CA ASP A 851 23.13 -32.86 -27.64
C ASP A 851 24.22 -33.22 -26.62
N MET A 852 25.24 -32.38 -26.43
CA MET A 852 26.37 -32.64 -25.53
C MET A 852 26.47 -31.64 -24.38
N LEU A 853 26.13 -30.36 -24.60
CA LEU A 853 26.19 -29.32 -23.56
C LEU A 853 25.15 -28.19 -23.75
N ALA A 854 24.88 -27.46 -22.66
CA ALA A 854 24.08 -26.24 -22.64
C ALA A 854 24.81 -25.13 -21.86
N ILE A 855 24.77 -23.90 -22.38
CA ILE A 855 25.48 -22.71 -21.86
C ILE A 855 24.53 -21.51 -21.84
N SER A 856 24.59 -20.72 -20.76
CA SER A 856 24.02 -19.37 -20.67
C SER A 856 25.02 -18.42 -20.03
N CYS A 857 25.10 -17.20 -20.56
CA CYS A 857 26.05 -16.18 -20.15
C CYS A 857 25.37 -14.91 -19.63
N SER A 858 26.12 -14.13 -18.84
CA SER A 858 25.76 -12.76 -18.43
C SER A 858 27.02 -11.90 -18.38
N GLY A 859 26.97 -10.68 -18.91
CA GLY A 859 28.09 -9.75 -18.91
C GLY A 859 27.91 -8.66 -19.95
N ASP A 860 29.00 -8.00 -20.36
CA ASP A 860 28.96 -7.03 -21.46
C ASP A 860 28.63 -7.71 -22.80
N GLY A 861 27.37 -7.64 -23.20
CA GLY A 861 26.91 -8.31 -24.40
C GLY A 861 27.63 -7.91 -25.70
N ASP A 862 28.26 -6.73 -25.79
CA ASP A 862 29.01 -6.33 -26.99
C ASP A 862 30.39 -7.03 -27.06
N VAL A 863 30.98 -7.35 -25.90
CA VAL A 863 32.16 -8.22 -25.82
C VAL A 863 31.79 -9.66 -26.18
N PHE A 864 30.68 -10.17 -25.63
CA PHE A 864 30.24 -11.55 -25.86
C PHE A 864 29.89 -11.81 -27.33
N LEU A 865 29.26 -10.84 -28.01
CA LEU A 865 29.03 -10.87 -29.46
C LEU A 865 30.33 -10.94 -30.25
N ARG A 866 31.32 -10.11 -29.93
CA ARG A 866 32.61 -10.05 -30.66
C ARG A 866 33.42 -11.34 -30.51
N HIS A 867 33.35 -11.99 -29.35
CA HIS A 867 34.12 -13.20 -29.06
C HIS A 867 33.38 -14.50 -29.28
N THR A 868 32.07 -14.46 -29.60
CA THR A 868 31.22 -15.65 -29.78
C THR A 868 31.39 -16.64 -28.62
N VAL A 869 31.23 -16.12 -27.39
CA VAL A 869 31.66 -16.79 -26.14
C VAL A 869 31.07 -18.19 -26.00
N ALA A 870 29.76 -18.34 -26.10
CA ALA A 870 29.09 -19.63 -25.91
C ALA A 870 29.55 -20.66 -26.95
N GLN A 871 29.68 -20.26 -28.22
CA GLN A 871 30.16 -21.14 -29.28
C GLN A 871 31.63 -21.54 -29.11
N LYS A 872 32.47 -20.63 -28.60
CA LYS A 872 33.87 -20.96 -28.34
C LYS A 872 34.01 -21.99 -27.22
N ILE A 873 33.23 -21.87 -26.15
CA ILE A 873 33.20 -22.88 -25.07
C ILE A 873 32.77 -24.24 -25.63
N ALA A 874 31.69 -24.28 -26.42
CA ALA A 874 31.23 -25.51 -27.08
C ALA A 874 32.34 -26.09 -27.98
N SER A 875 33.02 -25.26 -28.75
CA SER A 875 34.10 -25.68 -29.65
C SER A 875 35.30 -26.28 -28.89
N LEU A 876 35.68 -25.69 -27.76
CA LEU A 876 36.77 -26.21 -26.91
C LEU A 876 36.39 -27.57 -26.30
N TYR A 877 35.15 -27.71 -25.84
CA TYR A 877 34.62 -28.97 -25.31
C TYR A 877 34.65 -30.07 -26.39
N HIS A 878 34.12 -29.78 -27.58
CA HIS A 878 33.99 -30.75 -28.68
C HIS A 878 35.31 -31.12 -29.34
N HIS A 879 36.15 -30.14 -29.65
CA HIS A 879 37.27 -30.33 -30.57
C HIS A 879 38.63 -30.42 -29.90
N LYS A 880 38.78 -29.89 -28.69
CA LYS A 880 40.04 -29.93 -27.92
C LYS A 880 40.05 -30.97 -26.80
N GLY A 881 38.94 -31.67 -26.57
CA GLY A 881 38.82 -32.65 -25.48
C GLY A 881 38.93 -32.03 -24.09
N HIS A 882 38.67 -30.72 -23.96
CA HIS A 882 38.63 -30.05 -22.68
C HIS A 882 37.43 -30.53 -21.85
N SER A 883 37.59 -30.60 -20.54
CA SER A 883 36.42 -30.66 -19.66
C SER A 883 35.59 -29.38 -19.78
N LEU A 884 34.30 -29.44 -19.43
CA LEU A 884 33.43 -28.26 -19.47
C LEU A 884 34.01 -27.09 -18.66
N ARG A 885 34.60 -27.40 -17.49
CA ARG A 885 35.30 -26.42 -16.66
C ARG A 885 36.51 -25.80 -17.34
N GLN A 886 37.37 -26.62 -17.97
CA GLN A 886 38.55 -26.13 -18.69
C GLN A 886 38.16 -25.20 -19.84
N ALA A 887 37.11 -25.56 -20.58
CA ALA A 887 36.58 -24.73 -21.66
C ALA A 887 36.06 -23.37 -21.13
N CYS A 888 35.27 -23.36 -20.06
CA CYS A 888 34.78 -22.13 -19.45
C CYS A 888 35.91 -21.23 -18.92
N ARG A 889 36.89 -21.80 -18.21
CA ARG A 889 38.04 -21.06 -17.66
C ARG A 889 38.92 -20.47 -18.75
N GLU A 890 39.21 -21.22 -19.81
CA GLU A 890 40.01 -20.72 -20.93
C GLU A 890 39.34 -19.49 -21.57
N VAL A 891 38.02 -19.56 -21.83
CA VAL A 891 37.30 -18.41 -22.40
C VAL A 891 37.21 -17.24 -21.43
N MET A 892 37.03 -17.49 -20.13
CA MET A 892 37.02 -16.44 -19.11
C MET A 892 38.36 -15.69 -19.08
N THR A 893 39.48 -16.41 -19.11
CA THR A 893 40.83 -15.83 -19.05
C THR A 893 41.26 -15.21 -20.38
N GLU A 894 41.05 -15.88 -21.51
CA GLU A 894 41.61 -15.42 -22.80
C GLU A 894 40.72 -14.39 -23.52
N ASN A 895 39.42 -14.33 -23.19
CA ASN A 895 38.46 -13.50 -23.94
C ASN A 895 37.65 -12.55 -23.09
N LEU A 896 37.56 -12.78 -21.78
CA LEU A 896 36.74 -11.97 -20.87
C LEU A 896 37.58 -11.35 -19.74
N GLU A 897 38.91 -11.35 -19.87
CA GLU A 897 39.80 -10.68 -18.92
C GLU A 897 39.48 -9.18 -18.84
N GLY A 898 39.29 -8.67 -17.62
CA GLY A 898 38.92 -7.28 -17.37
C GLY A 898 37.48 -6.92 -17.75
N VAL A 899 36.68 -7.87 -18.22
CA VAL A 899 35.25 -7.70 -18.56
C VAL A 899 34.41 -8.48 -17.56
N CYS A 900 33.46 -7.82 -16.91
CA CYS A 900 32.54 -8.47 -15.99
C CYS A 900 31.70 -9.53 -16.73
N ALA A 901 31.83 -10.77 -16.28
CA ALA A 901 31.29 -11.95 -16.94
C ALA A 901 30.92 -13.04 -15.94
N GLY A 902 29.84 -13.76 -16.24
CA GLY A 902 29.41 -14.98 -15.59
C GLY A 902 28.90 -15.98 -16.63
N ILE A 903 29.17 -17.26 -16.38
CA ILE A 903 28.83 -18.40 -17.24
C ILE A 903 28.20 -19.47 -16.37
N ILE A 904 27.05 -19.99 -16.79
CA ILE A 904 26.53 -21.27 -16.31
C ILE A 904 26.52 -22.28 -17.46
N ALA A 905 26.89 -23.52 -17.17
CA ALA A 905 26.88 -24.59 -18.16
C ALA A 905 26.60 -25.97 -17.55
N VAL A 906 26.01 -26.86 -18.33
CA VAL A 906 25.77 -28.27 -17.98
C VAL A 906 26.08 -29.15 -19.19
N ASP A 907 26.74 -30.29 -18.98
CA ASP A 907 26.96 -31.29 -20.03
C ASP A 907 26.07 -32.54 -19.87
N THR A 908 26.14 -33.44 -20.86
CA THR A 908 25.42 -34.73 -20.87
C THR A 908 25.73 -35.67 -19.72
N LYS A 909 26.86 -35.48 -19.03
CA LYS A 909 27.23 -36.27 -17.84
C LYS A 909 26.61 -35.70 -16.57
N GLY A 910 25.98 -34.53 -16.67
CA GLY A 910 25.43 -33.79 -15.54
C GLY A 910 26.45 -32.89 -14.85
N ASP A 911 27.65 -32.71 -15.42
CA ASP A 911 28.67 -31.81 -14.87
C ASP A 911 28.17 -30.36 -14.99
N ALA A 912 27.87 -29.73 -13.84
CA ALA A 912 27.39 -28.36 -13.74
C ALA A 912 28.53 -27.39 -13.40
N ILE A 913 28.65 -26.31 -14.17
CA ILE A 913 29.66 -25.28 -14.02
C ILE A 913 28.99 -23.93 -13.77
N ILE A 914 29.51 -23.20 -12.79
CA ILE A 914 29.30 -21.77 -12.60
C ILE A 914 30.69 -21.14 -12.59
N GLU A 915 31.00 -20.27 -13.53
CA GLU A 915 32.31 -19.62 -13.68
C GLU A 915 32.10 -18.11 -13.79
N THR A 916 32.81 -17.30 -13.02
CA THR A 916 32.57 -15.85 -12.95
C THR A 916 33.81 -15.07 -12.55
N ASN A 917 34.01 -13.90 -13.15
CA ASN A 917 34.97 -12.89 -12.71
C ASN A 917 34.27 -11.62 -12.19
N ALA A 918 32.94 -11.66 -12.05
CA ALA A 918 32.13 -10.53 -11.62
C ALA A 918 32.23 -10.26 -10.12
N GLY A 919 32.04 -9.00 -9.70
CA GLY A 919 31.99 -8.64 -8.28
C GLY A 919 30.72 -9.11 -7.57
N VAL A 920 29.68 -9.46 -8.33
CA VAL A 920 28.51 -10.15 -7.80
C VAL A 920 27.88 -11.04 -8.89
N MET A 921 27.43 -12.23 -8.50
CA MET A 921 26.61 -13.08 -9.36
C MET A 921 25.50 -13.77 -8.56
N PHE A 922 24.28 -13.78 -9.11
CA PHE A 922 23.12 -14.43 -8.50
C PHE A 922 22.93 -15.80 -9.13
N VAL A 923 23.01 -16.88 -8.36
CA VAL A 923 22.95 -18.25 -8.91
C VAL A 923 22.15 -19.21 -8.04
N ALA A 924 21.58 -20.21 -8.68
CA ALA A 924 20.92 -21.33 -8.01
C ALA A 924 21.03 -22.60 -8.85
N SER A 925 21.10 -23.76 -8.20
CA SER A 925 21.22 -25.05 -8.87
C SER A 925 20.50 -26.16 -8.14
N THR A 926 19.97 -27.12 -8.89
CA THR A 926 19.58 -28.45 -8.40
C THR A 926 20.49 -29.47 -9.09
N ILE A 927 21.35 -30.14 -8.32
CA ILE A 927 22.26 -31.18 -8.80
C ILE A 927 22.03 -32.42 -7.93
N SER A 928 21.74 -33.57 -8.56
CA SER A 928 21.48 -34.82 -7.84
C SER A 928 20.41 -34.69 -6.73
N GLY A 929 19.39 -33.86 -6.98
CA GLY A 929 18.32 -33.57 -6.02
C GLY A 929 18.67 -32.57 -4.90
N ILE A 930 19.92 -32.11 -4.81
CA ILE A 930 20.35 -31.13 -3.82
C ILE A 930 20.19 -29.72 -4.41
N SER A 931 19.37 -28.89 -3.78
CA SER A 931 19.17 -27.50 -4.19
C SER A 931 20.11 -26.56 -3.42
N ARG A 932 20.69 -25.59 -4.14
CA ARG A 932 21.58 -24.56 -3.60
C ARG A 932 21.26 -23.22 -4.23
N VAL A 933 21.36 -22.16 -3.44
CA VAL A 933 21.09 -20.80 -3.87
C VAL A 933 22.06 -19.88 -3.18
N GLU A 934 22.76 -19.06 -3.95
CA GLU A 934 23.82 -18.23 -3.43
C GLU A 934 23.91 -16.90 -4.18
N VAL A 935 24.27 -15.85 -3.44
CA VAL A 935 24.71 -14.56 -4.01
C VAL A 935 26.23 -14.52 -3.89
N PHE A 936 26.92 -14.89 -4.97
CA PHE A 936 28.38 -14.93 -5.02
C PHE A 936 28.98 -13.52 -4.93
N ARG A 937 30.04 -13.38 -4.14
CA ARG A 937 30.85 -12.15 -3.99
C ARG A 937 32.32 -12.51 -3.77
N PRO A 938 33.27 -11.69 -4.26
CA PRO A 938 34.69 -11.90 -4.00
C PRO A 938 35.01 -11.71 -2.51
N LEU A 939 35.93 -12.53 -1.99
CA LEU A 939 36.35 -12.53 -0.57
C LEU A 939 37.27 -11.34 -0.20
N LYS A 940 37.81 -10.59 -1.18
CA LYS A 940 38.69 -9.41 -0.99
C LYS A 940 38.37 -8.28 -2.00
N ASN A 941 38.86 -7.06 -1.71
CA ASN A 941 38.70 -5.86 -2.53
C ASN A 941 39.12 -6.05 -4.00
N PHE A 942 38.45 -5.30 -4.86
CA PHE A 942 38.41 -5.40 -6.33
C PHE A 942 39.75 -5.40 -7.09
N SER A 943 40.85 -4.97 -6.47
CA SER A 943 42.14 -4.82 -7.16
C SER A 943 42.94 -6.12 -7.26
N ASP A 944 42.62 -7.16 -6.48
CA ASP A 944 43.40 -8.40 -6.38
C ASP A 944 42.48 -9.63 -6.31
N VAL A 945 41.57 -9.78 -7.28
CA VAL A 945 40.68 -10.95 -7.33
C VAL A 945 41.41 -12.10 -8.01
N ILE A 946 42.04 -12.94 -7.19
CA ILE A 946 42.43 -14.29 -7.58
C ILE A 946 41.36 -15.22 -7.00
N TRP A 947 40.47 -15.77 -7.83
CA TRP A 947 39.61 -16.90 -7.47
C TRP A 947 40.44 -18.20 -7.49
N GLU A 948 41.52 -18.24 -6.71
CA GLU A 948 42.32 -19.45 -6.51
C GLU A 948 41.83 -20.14 -5.23
N THR A 949 40.90 -21.08 -5.39
CA THR A 949 41.03 -22.40 -4.77
C THR A 949 40.04 -23.37 -5.43
N ASP A 950 40.42 -24.65 -5.49
CA ASP A 950 39.53 -25.77 -5.81
C ASP A 950 38.41 -25.98 -4.76
N GLU A 951 38.24 -25.08 -3.79
CA GLU A 951 37.28 -25.18 -2.68
C GLU A 951 35.82 -24.92 -3.08
N LEU A 952 35.55 -24.23 -4.20
CA LEU A 952 34.17 -24.17 -4.71
C LEU A 952 33.67 -25.56 -5.18
N VAL A 953 34.59 -26.51 -5.40
CA VAL A 953 34.27 -27.94 -5.65
C VAL A 953 33.84 -28.65 -4.36
N ALA A 954 34.40 -28.27 -3.20
CA ALA A 954 34.08 -28.92 -1.94
C ALA A 954 32.63 -28.68 -1.49
N TYR A 955 31.98 -27.64 -2.03
CA TYR A 955 30.57 -27.46 -1.81
C TYR A 955 29.75 -28.20 -2.86
N LEU A 956 29.97 -28.13 -4.18
CA LEU A 956 29.06 -28.77 -5.16
C LEU A 956 29.10 -30.33 -5.22
N ASP A 957 30.02 -30.99 -4.53
CA ASP A 957 30.08 -32.47 -4.40
C ASP A 957 29.05 -32.98 -3.35
N PRO A 958 28.21 -33.99 -3.66
CA PRO A 958 27.28 -34.60 -2.69
C PRO A 958 27.97 -35.38 -1.53
N SER A 959 29.30 -35.47 -1.52
CA SER A 959 30.08 -36.20 -0.51
C SER A 959 30.76 -35.24 0.49
N PRO A 960 30.31 -35.12 1.75
CA PRO A 960 31.02 -34.34 2.75
C PRO A 960 32.26 -35.12 3.24
N GLY A 961 33.39 -34.94 2.56
CA GLY A 961 34.67 -35.51 2.95
C GLY A 961 35.40 -34.66 3.99
N SER A 962 35.33 -35.09 5.26
CA SER A 962 36.25 -34.82 6.38
C SER A 962 37.38 -33.79 6.16
N LEU A 963 37.19 -32.56 6.64
CA LEU A 963 38.29 -31.61 6.90
C LEU A 963 38.84 -31.84 8.31
N GLY A 964 39.90 -32.65 8.37
CA GLY A 964 40.76 -32.78 9.54
C GLY A 964 42.07 -32.02 9.33
N GLN A 965 42.28 -31.03 10.21
CA GLN A 965 43.51 -30.30 10.56
C GLN A 965 43.75 -28.90 9.98
N PRO A 966 44.28 -27.97 10.80
CA PRO A 966 44.16 -26.52 10.61
C PRO A 966 45.38 -25.92 9.90
N PHE A 967 45.19 -24.86 9.12
CA PHE A 967 45.71 -23.51 9.36
C PHE A 967 45.09 -22.49 8.41
#